data_AF-A0A848LFG2-F1
#
_entry.id   AF-A0A848LFG2-F1
#
_cell.length_a   1.000
_cell.length_b   1.000
_cell.length_c   1.000
_cell.angle_alpha   90.00
_cell.angle_beta   90.00
_cell.angle_gamma   90.00
#
_symmetry.space_group_name_H-M   'P 1'
#
loop_
_entity.id
_entity.type
_entity.pdbx_description
1 polymer ?
#
loop_
_entity_poly.entity_id
_entity_poly.type
_entity_poly.pdbx_seq_one_letter_code
_entity_poly.pdbx_strand_id
1 'polypeptide(L)'
;MSASDALVRTAPLARTQTDAENAVAEAERRLLALLDEISMLDLEVETLASELAAFSARYEHELSAAFANLERHERLVRRLQALQDELARLDAELRAQQSKPKPSGRKSRKPKRSYRTVWEEADDAAEGERPWTPGATLDDGEPEPLSPPPDLASEAQTLKRLYRKLARLLHPDLARTEEERQRLHQMMIQVNLAFEQGDRTALELFLVRVDRGEMLDTALSADERLAHLEKRIAALAPVRRSLLADLGRLRESSTFRLHAEWKGLEELGRDYFQETLKELAEDAERTMRDALARMGRLDRAARELTALKNSLTQAKTEGALRTFDPILESPLVRKGAERLERQRASSEARVLARTLEEAVEHAPWEATLVLMAFFAERAGRPPDSLSNREGWAERYAAVASEWPEAPSFEELLTRLPQPLELGLRYQGGKVRFGLQLKSVELLAGVPIALERQTVAMLAQRVLAHLGPREQCKGCGAEAYLVHLMRTRGLDELNGLVCPHCGHVAKSYFLFNWSEGQEALLPFALKVGLVDEVVVKLAGKGIAFQLVPVSREALTVGALKQLFTDLYLKPYGIAAEHADLVVKAGTRVLKDEDPVEAPVLSLGIRKADRDSLASELAEGEKELVALLRSRIERRFRPG
;
A
#
# COMPACT_ATOMS: atom_id res chain seq x y z
N MET A 1 -47.46 54.46 -69.72
CA MET A 1 -48.32 55.66 -69.64
C MET A 1 -49.41 55.38 -68.62
N SER A 2 -49.43 56.20 -67.57
CA SER A 2 -50.44 56.44 -66.51
C SER A 2 -51.63 55.49 -66.33
N ALA A 3 -51.81 54.93 -65.12
CA ALA A 3 -52.85 55.38 -64.17
C ALA A 3 -53.03 54.43 -62.97
N SER A 4 -53.34 55.04 -61.82
CA SER A 4 -54.00 54.48 -60.62
C SER A 4 -53.12 53.87 -59.53
N ASP A 5 -52.42 54.78 -58.84
CA ASP A 5 -51.94 54.59 -57.47
C ASP A 5 -53.11 54.89 -56.50
N ALA A 6 -53.81 53.83 -56.06
CA ALA A 6 -54.83 53.93 -55.02
C ALA A 6 -54.19 53.63 -53.67
N LEU A 7 -53.68 54.68 -53.02
CA LEU A 7 -53.28 54.69 -51.62
C LEU A 7 -54.48 54.35 -50.73
N VAL A 8 -54.67 53.06 -50.43
CA VAL A 8 -55.46 52.61 -49.28
C VAL A 8 -54.67 52.97 -48.02
N ARG A 9 -54.92 54.18 -47.50
CA ARG A 9 -54.59 54.51 -46.11
C ARG A 9 -55.45 53.62 -45.22
N THR A 10 -54.88 52.55 -44.72
CA THR A 10 -55.39 51.83 -43.55
C THR A 10 -55.28 52.78 -42.35
N ALA A 11 -56.35 53.53 -42.10
CA ALA A 11 -56.55 54.19 -40.83
C ALA A 11 -56.48 53.13 -39.71
N PRO A 12 -55.80 53.38 -38.58
CA PRO A 12 -55.90 52.48 -37.44
C PRO A 12 -57.36 52.50 -37.01
N LEU A 13 -58.04 51.36 -37.15
CA LEU A 13 -59.35 51.16 -36.56
C LEU A 13 -59.18 51.44 -35.06
N ALA A 14 -59.73 52.57 -34.60
CA ALA A 14 -59.80 52.88 -33.18
C ALA A 14 -60.50 51.70 -32.52
N ARG A 15 -59.76 50.95 -31.69
CA ARG A 15 -60.32 49.86 -30.90
C ARG A 15 -61.52 50.42 -30.15
N THR A 16 -62.65 49.72 -30.20
CA THR A 16 -63.75 50.07 -29.32
C THR A 16 -63.25 49.93 -27.87
N GLN A 17 -63.80 50.72 -26.95
CA GLN A 17 -63.37 50.68 -25.54
C GLN A 17 -63.44 49.25 -24.97
N THR A 18 -64.44 48.48 -25.41
CA THR A 18 -64.60 47.03 -25.20
C THR A 18 -63.47 46.17 -25.78
N ASP A 19 -62.94 46.48 -26.97
CA ASP A 19 -61.83 45.71 -27.57
C ASP A 19 -60.50 45.95 -26.84
N ALA A 20 -60.29 47.17 -26.36
CA ALA A 20 -59.10 47.52 -25.59
C ALA A 20 -59.13 46.87 -24.19
N GLU A 21 -60.28 46.85 -23.53
CA GLU A 21 -60.48 46.15 -22.25
C GLU A 21 -60.32 44.63 -22.39
N ASN A 22 -60.85 44.03 -23.47
CA ASN A 22 -60.65 42.60 -23.77
C ASN A 22 -59.17 42.25 -24.00
N ALA A 23 -58.40 43.13 -24.66
CA ALA A 23 -56.97 42.93 -24.89
C ALA A 23 -56.16 43.01 -23.59
N VAL A 24 -56.52 43.90 -22.67
CA VAL A 24 -55.93 43.99 -21.33
C VAL A 24 -56.20 42.71 -20.54
N ALA A 25 -57.45 42.27 -20.47
CA ALA A 25 -57.81 41.02 -19.79
C ALA A 25 -57.07 39.80 -20.35
N GLU A 26 -56.84 39.75 -21.67
CA GLU A 26 -56.04 38.70 -22.30
C GLU A 26 -54.55 38.77 -21.93
N ALA A 27 -53.98 39.97 -21.84
CA ALA A 27 -52.60 40.15 -21.39
C ALA A 27 -52.42 39.81 -19.91
N GLU A 28 -53.40 40.11 -19.06
CA GLU A 28 -53.42 39.70 -17.64
C GLU A 28 -53.44 38.18 -17.50
N ARG A 29 -54.30 37.48 -18.24
CA ARG A 29 -54.33 36.01 -18.28
C ARG A 29 -52.99 35.42 -18.72
N ARG A 30 -52.36 35.98 -19.76
CA ARG A 30 -51.03 35.56 -20.24
C ARG A 30 -49.94 35.77 -19.20
N LEU A 31 -49.95 36.92 -18.49
CA LEU A 31 -48.99 37.21 -17.44
C LEU A 31 -49.13 36.23 -16.25
N LEU A 32 -50.37 35.97 -15.81
CA LEU A 32 -50.65 35.00 -14.74
C LEU A 32 -50.20 33.59 -15.12
N ALA A 33 -50.53 33.14 -16.33
CA ALA A 33 -50.11 31.84 -16.85
C ALA A 33 -48.57 31.72 -16.90
N LEU A 34 -47.86 32.76 -17.33
CA LEU A 34 -46.39 32.78 -17.35
C LEU A 34 -45.80 32.73 -15.94
N LEU A 35 -46.38 33.45 -14.97
CA LEU A 35 -45.92 33.43 -13.58
C LEU A 35 -46.14 32.07 -12.92
N ASP A 36 -47.27 31.41 -13.21
CA ASP A 36 -47.53 30.04 -12.76
C ASP A 36 -46.56 29.05 -13.40
N GLU A 37 -46.31 29.15 -14.71
CA GLU A 37 -45.32 28.34 -15.43
C GLU A 37 -43.92 28.51 -14.80
N ILE A 38 -43.46 29.75 -14.58
CA ILE A 38 -42.17 30.01 -13.94
C ILE A 38 -42.13 29.45 -12.52
N SER A 39 -43.21 29.59 -11.74
CA SER A 39 -43.26 29.06 -10.37
C SER A 39 -43.22 27.53 -10.33
N MET A 40 -43.85 26.86 -11.31
CA MET A 40 -43.79 25.42 -11.47
C MET A 40 -42.40 24.94 -11.89
N LEU A 41 -41.79 25.61 -12.87
CA LEU A 41 -40.43 25.29 -13.30
C LEU A 41 -39.39 25.49 -12.19
N ASP A 42 -39.52 26.56 -11.41
CA ASP A 42 -38.65 26.86 -10.26
C ASP A 42 -38.74 25.74 -9.21
N LEU A 43 -39.95 25.30 -8.88
CA LEU A 43 -40.17 24.18 -7.97
C LEU A 43 -39.62 22.86 -8.54
N GLU A 44 -39.80 22.60 -9.83
CA GLU A 44 -39.29 21.40 -10.50
C GLU A 44 -37.75 21.37 -10.49
N VAL A 45 -37.11 22.50 -10.78
CA VAL A 45 -35.64 22.65 -10.70
C VAL A 45 -35.15 22.42 -9.27
N GLU A 46 -35.76 23.05 -8.27
CA GLU A 46 -35.36 22.89 -6.86
C GLU A 46 -35.54 21.45 -6.37
N THR A 47 -36.68 20.85 -6.69
CA THR A 47 -36.97 19.46 -6.28
C THR A 47 -35.98 18.51 -6.93
N LEU A 48 -35.78 18.62 -8.25
CA LEU A 48 -34.84 17.76 -8.96
C LEU A 48 -33.40 17.95 -8.46
N ALA A 49 -32.96 19.19 -8.27
CA ALA A 49 -31.62 19.47 -7.74
C ALA A 49 -31.42 18.85 -6.35
N SER A 50 -32.42 18.96 -5.46
CA SER A 50 -32.37 18.37 -4.13
C SER A 50 -32.35 16.84 -4.17
N GLU A 51 -33.16 16.21 -5.02
CA GLU A 51 -33.16 14.75 -5.21
C GLU A 51 -31.78 14.27 -5.69
N LEU A 52 -31.21 14.93 -6.70
CA LEU A 52 -29.90 14.58 -7.24
C LEU A 52 -28.77 14.79 -6.23
N ALA A 53 -28.83 15.85 -5.42
CA ALA A 53 -27.85 16.09 -4.36
C ALA A 53 -27.90 15.02 -3.28
N ALA A 54 -29.10 14.65 -2.82
CA ALA A 54 -29.29 13.57 -1.85
C ALA A 54 -28.81 12.22 -2.40
N PHE A 55 -29.13 11.92 -3.66
CA PHE A 55 -28.64 10.72 -4.34
C PHE A 55 -27.12 10.71 -4.45
N SER A 56 -26.49 11.82 -4.86
CA SER A 56 -25.03 11.91 -4.99
C SER A 56 -24.34 11.66 -3.66
N ALA A 57 -24.83 12.25 -2.57
CA ALA A 57 -24.27 12.04 -1.23
C ALA A 57 -24.38 10.58 -0.79
N ARG A 58 -25.52 9.93 -1.05
CA ARG A 58 -25.70 8.50 -0.77
C ARG A 58 -24.82 7.63 -1.64
N TYR A 59 -24.74 7.93 -2.94
CA TYR A 59 -23.89 7.21 -3.90
C TYR A 59 -22.42 7.23 -3.49
N GLU A 60 -21.90 8.41 -3.12
CA GLU A 60 -20.54 8.55 -2.61
C GLU A 60 -20.34 7.78 -1.29
N HIS A 61 -21.28 7.89 -0.36
CA HIS A 61 -21.18 7.19 0.92
C HIS A 61 -21.13 5.67 0.76
N GLU A 62 -22.02 5.10 -0.05
CA GLU A 62 -22.18 3.65 -0.21
C GLU A 62 -21.05 3.05 -1.07
N LEU A 63 -20.61 3.73 -2.13
CA LEU A 63 -19.73 3.12 -3.15
C LEU A 63 -18.27 3.56 -3.07
N SER A 64 -17.93 4.65 -2.37
CA SER A 64 -16.55 5.20 -2.35
C SER A 64 -15.50 4.18 -1.90
N ALA A 65 -15.80 3.38 -0.89
CA ALA A 65 -14.88 2.35 -0.40
C ALA A 65 -14.62 1.25 -1.45
N ALA A 66 -15.65 0.84 -2.19
CA ALA A 66 -15.54 -0.16 -3.25
C ALA A 66 -14.73 0.37 -4.45
N PHE A 67 -14.99 1.61 -4.89
CA PHE A 67 -14.18 2.26 -5.93
C PHE A 67 -12.73 2.42 -5.51
N ALA A 68 -12.47 2.89 -4.29
CA ALA A 68 -11.11 3.02 -3.76
C ALA A 68 -10.39 1.65 -3.67
N ASN A 69 -11.14 0.56 -3.43
CA ASN A 69 -10.60 -0.79 -3.47
C ASN A 69 -10.21 -1.21 -4.90
N LEU A 70 -11.10 -1.04 -5.87
CA LEU A 70 -10.82 -1.35 -7.28
C LEU A 70 -9.62 -0.54 -7.79
N GLU A 71 -9.57 0.77 -7.50
CA GLU A 71 -8.48 1.65 -7.95
C GLU A 71 -7.11 1.22 -7.37
N ARG A 72 -7.07 0.72 -6.13
CA ARG A 72 -5.84 0.13 -5.55
C ARG A 72 -5.36 -1.08 -6.34
N HIS A 73 -6.26 -1.96 -6.73
CA HIS A 73 -5.94 -3.14 -7.55
C HIS A 73 -5.45 -2.73 -8.95
N GLU A 74 -6.10 -1.77 -9.59
CA GLU A 74 -5.65 -1.26 -10.88
C GLU A 74 -4.27 -0.59 -10.81
N ARG A 75 -3.98 0.17 -9.75
CA ARG A 75 -2.64 0.76 -9.53
C ARG A 75 -1.57 -0.32 -9.44
N LEU A 76 -1.85 -1.43 -8.75
CA LEU A 76 -0.95 -2.59 -8.70
C LEU A 76 -0.74 -3.19 -10.10
N VAL A 77 -1.80 -3.37 -10.89
CA VAL A 77 -1.69 -3.86 -12.28
C VAL A 77 -0.82 -2.92 -13.13
N ARG A 78 -1.07 -1.60 -13.08
CA ARG A 78 -0.27 -0.60 -13.81
C ARG A 78 1.22 -0.67 -13.44
N ARG A 79 1.53 -0.81 -12.15
CA ARG A 79 2.91 -0.98 -11.65
C ARG A 79 3.56 -2.26 -12.19
N LEU A 80 2.84 -3.38 -12.16
CA LEU A 80 3.35 -4.66 -12.65
C LEU A 80 3.56 -4.65 -14.18
N GLN A 81 2.69 -3.97 -14.93
CA GLN A 81 2.87 -3.76 -16.37
C GLN A 81 4.15 -2.98 -16.67
N ALA A 82 4.41 -1.87 -15.95
CA ALA A 82 5.63 -1.10 -16.13
C ALA A 82 6.90 -1.95 -15.88
N LEU A 83 6.89 -2.83 -14.87
CA LEU A 83 7.99 -3.77 -14.63
C LEU A 83 8.14 -4.83 -15.74
N GLN A 84 7.03 -5.27 -16.34
CA GLN A 84 7.05 -6.21 -17.47
C GLN A 84 7.69 -5.57 -18.70
N ASP A 85 7.33 -4.31 -18.99
CA ASP A 85 7.86 -3.55 -20.11
C ASP A 85 9.36 -3.30 -19.95
N GLU A 86 9.81 -2.93 -18.73
CA GLU A 86 11.23 -2.73 -18.44
C GLU A 86 12.04 -4.03 -18.55
N LEU A 87 11.51 -5.15 -18.08
CA LEU A 87 12.20 -6.44 -18.19
C LEU A 87 12.28 -6.91 -19.65
N ALA A 88 11.22 -6.70 -20.44
CA ALA A 88 11.22 -6.97 -21.88
C ALA A 88 12.26 -6.10 -22.62
N ARG A 89 12.40 -4.83 -22.24
CA ARG A 89 13.44 -3.94 -22.75
C ARG A 89 14.85 -4.47 -22.43
N LEU A 90 15.12 -4.83 -21.17
CA LEU A 90 16.42 -5.36 -20.74
C LEU A 90 16.79 -6.67 -21.46
N ASP A 91 15.81 -7.56 -21.64
CA ASP A 91 15.99 -8.81 -22.38
C ASP A 91 16.32 -8.55 -23.87
N ALA A 92 15.64 -7.59 -24.51
CA ALA A 92 15.94 -7.16 -25.88
C ALA A 92 17.35 -6.55 -25.99
N GLU A 93 17.74 -5.69 -25.04
CA GLU A 93 19.09 -5.10 -24.99
C GLU A 93 20.19 -6.16 -24.85
N LEU A 94 20.01 -7.17 -23.99
CA LEU A 94 20.98 -8.26 -23.82
C LEU A 94 21.07 -9.18 -25.04
N ARG A 95 19.93 -9.50 -25.70
CA ARG A 95 19.93 -10.27 -26.95
C ARG A 95 20.59 -9.51 -28.10
N ALA A 96 20.38 -8.20 -28.19
CA ALA A 96 21.08 -7.35 -29.15
C ALA A 96 22.60 -7.32 -28.91
N GLN A 97 23.06 -7.47 -27.66
CA GLN A 97 24.49 -7.61 -27.36
C GLN A 97 25.05 -8.97 -27.76
N GLN A 98 24.27 -10.05 -27.69
CA GLN A 98 24.67 -11.39 -28.17
C GLN A 98 24.85 -11.43 -29.70
N SER A 99 24.02 -10.70 -30.45
CA SER A 99 24.05 -10.72 -31.91
C SER A 99 25.13 -9.82 -32.53
N LYS A 100 25.78 -8.94 -31.74
CA LYS A 100 26.94 -8.18 -32.21
C LYS A 100 28.12 -9.14 -32.43
N PRO A 101 28.67 -9.26 -33.65
CA PRO A 101 29.76 -10.17 -33.93
C PRO A 101 30.97 -9.82 -33.05
N LYS A 102 31.55 -10.82 -32.37
CA LYS A 102 32.82 -10.65 -31.64
C LYS A 102 33.84 -10.01 -32.60
N PRO A 103 34.43 -8.84 -32.26
CA PRO A 103 35.52 -8.32 -33.07
C PRO A 103 36.62 -9.37 -33.07
N SER A 104 36.87 -9.96 -34.24
CA SER A 104 37.97 -10.89 -34.43
C SER A 104 39.24 -10.20 -33.95
N GLY A 105 39.96 -10.87 -33.06
CA GLY A 105 41.09 -10.30 -32.32
C GLY A 105 42.22 -9.88 -33.25
N ARG A 106 42.18 -8.65 -33.75
CA ARG A 106 43.39 -7.95 -34.19
C ARG A 106 43.95 -7.24 -32.97
N LYS A 107 44.98 -7.86 -32.38
CA LYS A 107 45.82 -7.29 -31.33
C LYS A 107 46.43 -5.97 -31.81
N SER A 108 45.72 -4.86 -31.65
CA SER A 108 46.30 -3.52 -31.78
C SER A 108 46.99 -3.17 -30.47
N ARG A 109 48.32 -3.17 -30.50
CA ARG A 109 49.19 -2.64 -29.44
C ARG A 109 48.75 -1.21 -29.11
N LYS A 110 48.25 -0.98 -27.89
CA LYS A 110 48.06 0.38 -27.36
C LYS A 110 49.43 0.98 -27.03
N PRO A 111 49.78 2.19 -27.52
CA PRO A 111 50.84 2.97 -26.90
C PRO A 111 50.32 3.64 -25.63
N LYS A 112 51.16 3.68 -24.61
CA LYS A 112 50.96 4.41 -23.35
C LYS A 112 51.07 5.91 -23.60
N ARG A 113 50.17 6.71 -23.01
CA ARG A 113 50.41 8.11 -22.57
C ARG A 113 49.24 8.51 -21.65
N SER A 114 49.47 8.79 -20.37
CA SER A 114 50.07 10.01 -19.79
C SER A 114 48.99 11.04 -19.47
N TYR A 115 48.72 11.17 -18.17
CA TYR A 115 48.04 12.31 -17.55
C TYR A 115 48.69 13.63 -17.97
N ARG A 116 47.90 14.59 -18.47
CA ARG A 116 48.13 16.03 -18.27
C ARG A 116 46.86 16.82 -18.58
N THR A 117 46.41 17.57 -17.58
CA THR A 117 45.34 18.57 -17.54
C THR A 117 45.66 19.80 -18.39
N VAL A 118 44.66 20.41 -19.04
CA VAL A 118 44.52 21.87 -19.32
C VAL A 118 43.02 22.20 -19.44
N TRP A 119 42.65 23.37 -18.90
CA TRP A 119 41.32 24.01 -18.83
C TRP A 119 41.06 24.96 -20.03
N GLU A 120 39.82 25.47 -20.10
CA GLU A 120 39.30 26.61 -20.91
C GLU A 120 39.00 26.32 -22.39
N GLU A 121 37.94 26.82 -23.05
CA GLU A 121 36.68 27.54 -22.75
C GLU A 121 35.97 27.63 -24.13
N ALA A 122 34.64 27.55 -24.18
CA ALA A 122 33.80 28.21 -25.20
C ALA A 122 32.30 27.95 -24.92
N ASP A 123 31.61 29.05 -24.67
CA ASP A 123 30.17 29.23 -24.56
C ASP A 123 29.41 28.84 -25.86
N ASP A 124 28.17 28.36 -25.72
CA ASP A 124 26.94 29.12 -26.06
C ASP A 124 25.70 28.22 -26.19
N ALA A 125 24.54 28.83 -25.88
CA ALA A 125 23.15 28.43 -26.19
C ALA A 125 22.31 27.70 -25.12
N ALA A 126 21.70 28.54 -24.26
CA ALA A 126 20.26 28.83 -24.16
C ALA A 126 19.23 27.80 -23.60
N GLU A 127 18.26 28.42 -22.90
CA GLU A 127 16.94 27.97 -22.41
C GLU A 127 16.94 27.33 -21.00
N GLY A 128 16.27 27.85 -19.97
CA GLY A 128 15.25 28.89 -19.88
C GLY A 128 14.37 28.62 -18.65
N GLU A 129 14.95 28.70 -17.45
CA GLU A 129 14.25 28.46 -16.18
C GLU A 129 13.47 29.70 -15.73
N ARG A 130 12.16 29.55 -15.49
CA ARG A 130 11.33 30.54 -14.79
C ARG A 130 11.07 30.05 -13.35
N PRO A 131 11.34 30.88 -12.32
CA PRO A 131 11.05 30.54 -10.93
C PRO A 131 9.55 30.55 -10.63
N TRP A 132 9.08 29.49 -9.98
CA TRP A 132 7.74 29.36 -9.42
C TRP A 132 7.67 30.14 -8.09
N THR A 133 6.67 31.02 -7.95
CA THR A 133 6.34 31.73 -6.71
C THR A 133 4.97 31.24 -6.21
N PRO A 134 4.82 30.89 -4.91
CA PRO A 134 3.54 30.54 -4.32
C PRO A 134 2.88 31.76 -3.66
N GLY A 135 1.61 32.01 -3.98
CA GLY A 135 0.77 32.94 -3.21
C GLY A 135 -0.41 33.52 -3.99
N ALA A 136 -1.59 32.92 -3.80
CA ALA A 136 -2.91 33.57 -3.87
C ALA A 136 -4.01 32.53 -3.57
N THR A 137 -4.28 32.28 -2.29
CA THR A 137 -5.51 31.61 -1.83
C THR A 137 -6.52 32.70 -1.51
N LEU A 138 -7.57 32.79 -2.32
CA LEU A 138 -8.74 33.61 -2.09
C LEU A 138 -9.84 32.74 -1.47
N ASP A 139 -10.29 33.21 -0.32
CA ASP A 139 -11.66 33.25 0.19
C ASP A 139 -12.32 31.96 0.71
N ASP A 140 -12.34 31.89 2.04
CA ASP A 140 -13.17 31.04 2.87
C ASP A 140 -14.62 31.56 2.87
N GLY A 141 -15.53 30.80 2.26
CA GLY A 141 -16.97 30.95 2.47
C GLY A 141 -17.47 29.89 3.45
N GLU A 142 -17.88 30.32 4.64
CA GLU A 142 -18.47 29.47 5.69
C GLU A 142 -19.74 28.71 5.23
N PRO A 143 -20.04 27.54 5.83
CA PRO A 143 -21.20 26.72 5.49
C PRO A 143 -22.46 27.18 6.23
N GLU A 144 -23.56 27.41 5.50
CA GLU A 144 -24.90 27.59 6.10
C GLU A 144 -25.67 26.25 6.20
N PRO A 145 -26.60 26.14 7.16
CA PRO A 145 -26.88 24.88 7.86
C PRO A 145 -27.93 23.99 7.20
N LEU A 146 -27.83 22.70 7.59
CA LEU A 146 -28.73 21.58 7.35
C LEU A 146 -30.23 21.92 7.44
N SER A 147 -30.98 21.47 6.43
CA SER A 147 -32.44 21.56 6.35
C SER A 147 -33.16 20.64 7.38
N PRO A 148 -34.32 21.07 7.92
CA PRO A 148 -35.11 20.33 8.92
C PRO A 148 -36.00 19.22 8.31
N PRO A 149 -36.69 18.38 9.15
CA PRO A 149 -37.36 17.13 8.76
C PRO A 149 -38.56 17.26 7.79
N PRO A 150 -38.97 16.16 7.12
CA PRO A 150 -39.73 16.17 5.86
C PRO A 150 -41.18 16.69 5.92
N ASP A 151 -41.83 16.76 7.09
CA ASP A 151 -43.21 17.31 7.17
C ASP A 151 -43.26 18.85 7.22
N LEU A 152 -42.19 19.52 7.67
CA LEU A 152 -42.10 20.99 7.68
C LEU A 152 -41.59 21.57 6.35
N ALA A 153 -41.02 20.72 5.49
CA ALA A 153 -40.49 21.11 4.19
C ALA A 153 -41.59 21.56 3.21
N SER A 154 -42.80 20.99 3.31
CA SER A 154 -43.91 21.32 2.39
C SER A 154 -44.52 22.70 2.66
N GLU A 155 -44.68 23.09 3.93
CA GLU A 155 -45.20 24.42 4.30
C GLU A 155 -44.17 25.52 4.04
N ALA A 156 -42.90 25.27 4.37
CA ALA A 156 -41.81 26.21 4.07
C ALA A 156 -41.61 26.42 2.55
N GLN A 157 -41.75 25.37 1.74
CA GLN A 157 -41.75 25.49 0.28
C GLN A 157 -42.97 26.26 -0.24
N THR A 158 -44.14 26.03 0.33
CA THR A 158 -45.38 26.75 -0.05
C THR A 158 -45.27 28.25 0.26
N LEU A 159 -44.76 28.59 1.45
CA LEU A 159 -44.45 29.98 1.85
C LEU A 159 -43.44 30.63 0.92
N LYS A 160 -42.32 29.96 0.63
CA LYS A 160 -41.28 30.44 -0.31
C LYS A 160 -41.84 30.65 -1.71
N ARG A 161 -42.73 29.77 -2.19
CA ARG A 161 -43.38 29.90 -3.50
C ARG A 161 -44.33 31.09 -3.57
N LEU A 162 -45.17 31.28 -2.55
CA LEU A 162 -46.07 32.44 -2.45
C LEU A 162 -45.27 33.74 -2.39
N TYR A 163 -44.22 33.77 -1.56
CA TYR A 163 -43.30 34.89 -1.46
C TYR A 163 -42.61 35.21 -2.78
N ARG A 164 -42.02 34.21 -3.46
CA ARG A 164 -41.36 34.42 -4.77
C ARG A 164 -42.34 34.91 -5.84
N LYS A 165 -43.57 34.39 -5.86
CA LYS A 165 -44.63 34.86 -6.78
C LYS A 165 -44.99 36.32 -6.52
N LEU A 166 -45.16 36.70 -5.25
CA LEU A 166 -45.42 38.08 -4.84
C LEU A 166 -44.22 39.01 -5.10
N ALA A 167 -42.99 38.56 -4.82
CA ALA A 167 -41.77 39.31 -5.07
C ALA A 167 -41.58 39.62 -6.56
N ARG A 168 -41.89 38.67 -7.45
CA ARG A 168 -41.88 38.86 -8.91
C ARG A 168 -43.03 39.78 -9.38
N LEU A 169 -44.13 39.83 -8.64
CA LEU A 169 -45.28 40.69 -8.92
C LEU A 169 -45.11 42.13 -8.41
N LEU A 170 -44.39 42.32 -7.30
CA LEU A 170 -44.34 43.57 -6.52
C LEU A 170 -42.92 44.17 -6.44
N HIS A 171 -41.95 43.67 -7.20
CA HIS A 171 -40.58 44.17 -7.15
C HIS A 171 -40.52 45.68 -7.48
N PRO A 172 -39.83 46.51 -6.68
CA PRO A 172 -39.79 47.97 -6.87
C PRO A 172 -39.15 48.40 -8.20
N ASP A 173 -38.29 47.58 -8.82
CA ASP A 173 -37.72 47.86 -10.15
C ASP A 173 -38.73 47.75 -11.30
N LEU A 174 -39.99 47.38 -11.01
CA LEU A 174 -41.10 47.34 -11.97
C LEU A 174 -41.83 48.69 -12.12
N ALA A 175 -41.50 49.70 -11.28
CA ALA A 175 -42.17 51.01 -11.24
C ALA A 175 -41.80 51.95 -12.40
N ARG A 176 -42.77 52.79 -12.81
CA ARG A 176 -42.65 53.81 -13.86
C ARG A 176 -42.22 55.18 -13.33
N THR A 177 -42.64 55.53 -12.12
CA THR A 177 -42.32 56.79 -11.44
C THR A 177 -41.75 56.53 -10.06
N GLU A 178 -41.10 57.53 -9.47
CA GLU A 178 -40.56 57.42 -8.12
C GLU A 178 -41.68 57.21 -7.08
N GLU A 179 -42.88 57.74 -7.31
CA GLU A 179 -44.04 57.47 -6.42
C GLU A 179 -44.53 56.01 -6.52
N GLU A 180 -44.57 55.44 -7.72
CA GLU A 180 -44.93 54.03 -7.93
C GLU A 180 -43.86 53.10 -7.35
N ARG A 181 -42.58 53.50 -7.43
CA ARG A 181 -41.46 52.77 -6.83
C ARG A 181 -41.57 52.72 -5.32
N GLN A 182 -41.94 53.84 -4.69
CA GLN A 182 -42.19 53.90 -3.25
C GLN A 182 -43.40 53.05 -2.82
N ARG A 183 -44.47 53.00 -3.60
CA ARG A 183 -45.63 52.12 -3.33
C ARG A 183 -45.28 50.64 -3.44
N LEU A 184 -44.62 50.22 -4.53
CA LEU A 184 -44.16 48.84 -4.70
C LEU A 184 -43.13 48.46 -3.62
N HIS A 185 -42.24 49.38 -3.24
CA HIS A 185 -41.31 49.18 -2.14
C HIS A 185 -42.02 48.98 -0.79
N GLN A 186 -43.03 49.80 -0.46
CA GLN A 186 -43.83 49.62 0.76
C GLN A 186 -44.60 48.30 0.79
N MET A 187 -45.18 47.88 -0.34
CA MET A 187 -45.83 46.57 -0.44
C MET A 187 -44.83 45.43 -0.36
N MET A 188 -43.66 45.56 -0.96
CA MET A 188 -42.60 44.56 -0.86
C MET A 188 -42.12 44.43 0.59
N ILE A 189 -42.00 45.53 1.34
CA ILE A 189 -41.71 45.48 2.79
C ILE A 189 -42.77 44.67 3.54
N GLN A 190 -44.06 44.87 3.23
CA GLN A 190 -45.14 44.12 3.89
C GLN A 190 -45.14 42.64 3.53
N VAL A 191 -44.84 42.30 2.27
CA VAL A 191 -44.68 40.90 1.83
C VAL A 191 -43.45 40.25 2.46
N ASN A 192 -42.33 40.97 2.58
CA ASN A 192 -41.12 40.50 3.26
C ASN A 192 -41.40 40.22 4.74
N LEU A 193 -42.10 41.14 5.42
CA LEU A 193 -42.49 40.97 6.82
C LEU A 193 -43.41 39.76 7.02
N ALA A 194 -44.40 39.57 6.15
CA ALA A 194 -45.29 38.40 6.20
C ALA A 194 -44.54 37.08 5.95
N PHE A 195 -43.54 37.09 5.07
CA PHE A 195 -42.69 35.92 4.83
C PHE A 195 -41.74 35.62 6.00
N GLU A 196 -41.09 36.64 6.58
CA GLU A 196 -40.24 36.49 7.79
C GLU A 196 -41.03 35.96 8.99
N GLN A 197 -42.31 36.32 9.10
CA GLN A 197 -43.23 35.85 10.14
C GLN A 197 -43.84 34.47 9.85
N GLY A 198 -43.62 33.91 8.66
CA GLY A 198 -44.24 32.65 8.23
C GLY A 198 -45.76 32.74 8.04
N ASP A 199 -46.33 33.94 7.85
CA ASP A 199 -47.77 34.18 7.74
C ASP A 199 -48.28 33.86 6.33
N ARG A 200 -48.64 32.58 6.12
CA ARG A 200 -49.17 32.07 4.86
C ARG A 200 -50.45 32.77 4.44
N THR A 201 -51.36 33.02 5.38
CA THR A 201 -52.67 33.62 5.09
C THR A 201 -52.51 35.07 4.61
N ALA A 202 -51.58 35.82 5.22
CA ALA A 202 -51.25 37.16 4.75
C ALA A 202 -50.70 37.16 3.31
N LEU A 203 -49.78 36.23 2.98
CA LEU A 203 -49.26 36.11 1.62
C LEU A 203 -50.35 35.71 0.60
N GLU A 204 -51.26 34.79 0.95
CA GLU A 204 -52.40 34.43 0.09
C GLU A 204 -53.35 35.62 -0.13
N LEU A 205 -53.61 36.42 0.92
CA LEU A 205 -54.42 37.64 0.83
C LEU A 205 -53.78 38.72 -0.05
N PHE A 206 -52.46 38.90 0.03
CA PHE A 206 -51.73 39.79 -0.87
C PHE A 206 -51.84 39.33 -2.32
N LEU A 207 -51.78 38.02 -2.57
CA LEU A 207 -51.90 37.47 -3.92
C LEU A 207 -53.30 37.69 -4.50
N VAL A 208 -54.35 37.46 -3.71
CA VAL A 208 -55.74 37.73 -4.10
C VAL A 208 -55.96 39.21 -4.42
N ARG A 209 -55.34 40.13 -3.64
CA ARG A 209 -55.43 41.58 -3.88
C ARG A 209 -54.73 42.00 -5.17
N VAL A 210 -53.61 41.36 -5.50
CA VAL A 210 -52.90 41.60 -6.77
C VAL A 210 -53.66 41.01 -7.97
N ASP A 211 -54.23 39.81 -7.84
CA ASP A 211 -55.01 39.14 -8.90
C ASP A 211 -56.32 39.86 -9.25
N ARG A 212 -56.91 40.61 -8.30
CA ARG A 212 -58.12 41.42 -8.54
C ARG A 212 -57.86 42.74 -9.27
N GLY A 213 -56.60 43.03 -9.65
CA GLY A 213 -56.26 44.25 -10.37
C GLY A 213 -56.44 45.54 -9.55
N GLU A 214 -56.68 45.45 -8.25
CA GLU A 214 -56.90 46.59 -7.34
C GLU A 214 -55.68 47.53 -7.21
N MET A 215 -54.58 47.20 -7.89
CA MET A 215 -53.26 47.80 -7.72
C MET A 215 -52.71 48.46 -9.01
N LEU A 216 -53.39 48.29 -10.14
CA LEU A 216 -53.09 49.03 -11.38
C LEU A 216 -53.98 50.27 -11.40
N ASP A 217 -53.36 51.45 -11.38
CA ASP A 217 -54.05 52.73 -11.35
C ASP A 217 -55.26 52.73 -12.31
N THR A 218 -56.46 52.79 -11.73
CA THR A 218 -57.74 52.90 -12.46
C THR A 218 -57.81 54.17 -13.33
N ALA A 219 -56.81 55.06 -13.21
CA ALA A 219 -56.65 56.29 -13.98
C ALA A 219 -55.94 56.13 -15.35
N LEU A 220 -55.35 54.97 -15.66
CA LEU A 220 -54.62 54.74 -16.93
C LEU A 220 -55.56 54.33 -18.07
N SER A 221 -55.21 54.72 -19.31
CA SER A 221 -55.93 54.25 -20.50
C SER A 221 -55.69 52.74 -20.73
N ALA A 222 -56.64 52.06 -21.38
CA ALA A 222 -56.54 50.61 -21.64
C ALA A 222 -55.28 50.24 -22.46
N ASP A 223 -54.86 51.09 -23.39
CA ASP A 223 -53.65 50.85 -24.20
C ASP A 223 -52.35 50.98 -23.38
N GLU A 224 -52.28 51.88 -22.40
CA GLU A 224 -51.12 52.02 -21.51
C GLU A 224 -50.99 50.86 -20.52
N ARG A 225 -52.13 50.27 -20.10
CA ARG A 225 -52.15 49.04 -19.29
C ARG A 225 -51.69 47.84 -20.10
N LEU A 226 -52.15 47.72 -21.34
CA LEU A 226 -51.73 46.65 -22.25
C LEU A 226 -50.22 46.71 -22.52
N ALA A 227 -49.67 47.89 -22.85
CA ALA A 227 -48.23 48.06 -23.06
C ALA A 227 -47.40 47.72 -21.81
N HIS A 228 -47.94 47.96 -20.61
CA HIS A 228 -47.31 47.56 -19.35
C HIS A 228 -47.20 46.04 -19.21
N LEU A 229 -48.32 45.35 -19.42
CA LEU A 229 -48.43 43.91 -19.26
C LEU A 229 -47.53 43.20 -20.26
N GLU A 230 -47.51 43.66 -21.51
CA GLU A 230 -46.60 43.15 -22.54
C GLU A 230 -45.12 43.36 -22.17
N LYS A 231 -44.75 44.52 -21.60
CA LYS A 231 -43.38 44.76 -21.10
C LYS A 231 -43.02 43.82 -19.94
N ARG A 232 -43.96 43.53 -19.03
CA ARG A 232 -43.76 42.57 -17.92
C ARG A 232 -43.60 41.14 -18.44
N ILE A 233 -44.44 40.72 -19.37
CA ILE A 233 -44.32 39.41 -20.05
C ILE A 233 -42.95 39.29 -20.72
N ALA A 234 -42.52 40.32 -21.45
CA ALA A 234 -41.21 40.34 -22.10
C ALA A 234 -40.04 40.27 -21.10
N ALA A 235 -40.16 40.92 -19.93
CA ALA A 235 -39.14 40.89 -18.88
C ALA A 235 -39.04 39.52 -18.17
N LEU A 236 -40.12 38.75 -18.10
CA LEU A 236 -40.16 37.42 -17.47
C LEU A 236 -39.76 36.29 -18.42
N ALA A 237 -39.84 36.49 -19.74
CA ALA A 237 -39.44 35.49 -20.75
C ALA A 237 -37.98 35.00 -20.62
N PRO A 238 -36.97 35.86 -20.30
CA PRO A 238 -35.61 35.41 -19.99
C PRO A 238 -35.55 34.47 -18.77
N VAL A 239 -36.30 34.75 -17.70
CA VAL A 239 -36.32 33.92 -16.49
C VAL A 239 -36.85 32.52 -16.80
N ARG A 240 -37.96 32.43 -17.53
CA ARG A 240 -38.49 31.14 -18.01
C ARG A 240 -37.46 30.37 -18.83
N ARG A 241 -36.79 31.04 -19.77
CA ARG A 241 -35.75 30.41 -20.60
C ARG A 241 -34.58 29.90 -19.77
N SER A 242 -34.17 30.64 -18.74
CA SER A 242 -33.13 30.21 -17.80
C SER A 242 -33.54 28.94 -17.07
N LEU A 243 -34.72 28.91 -16.45
CA LEU A 243 -35.20 27.75 -15.70
C LEU A 243 -35.33 26.49 -16.57
N LEU A 244 -35.83 26.64 -17.80
CA LEU A 244 -35.88 25.53 -18.76
C LEU A 244 -34.49 25.03 -19.13
N ALA A 245 -33.52 25.93 -19.31
CA ALA A 245 -32.14 25.55 -19.58
C ALA A 245 -31.50 24.88 -18.35
N ASP A 246 -31.79 25.34 -17.14
CA ASP A 246 -31.27 24.78 -15.88
C ASP A 246 -31.78 23.35 -15.70
N LEU A 247 -33.08 23.16 -15.92
CA LEU A 247 -33.73 21.86 -15.90
C LEU A 247 -33.19 20.91 -16.99
N GLY A 248 -32.93 21.43 -18.19
CA GLY A 248 -32.23 20.71 -19.25
C GLY A 248 -30.85 20.25 -18.81
N ARG A 249 -30.04 21.14 -18.23
CA ARG A 249 -28.70 20.81 -17.71
C ARG A 249 -28.75 19.75 -16.61
N LEU A 250 -29.71 19.84 -15.69
CA LEU A 250 -29.89 18.81 -14.65
C LEU A 250 -30.22 17.45 -15.27
N ARG A 251 -31.13 17.39 -16.25
CA ARG A 251 -31.53 16.13 -16.93
C ARG A 251 -30.42 15.53 -17.80
N GLU A 252 -29.54 16.35 -18.38
CA GLU A 252 -28.40 15.89 -19.18
C GLU A 252 -27.21 15.41 -18.33
N SER A 253 -27.24 15.66 -17.01
CA SER A 253 -26.15 15.28 -16.11
C SER A 253 -25.99 13.75 -15.99
N SER A 254 -24.77 13.29 -15.67
CA SER A 254 -24.51 11.90 -15.33
C SER A 254 -25.25 11.46 -14.06
N THR A 255 -25.33 12.35 -13.06
CA THR A 255 -26.04 12.08 -11.79
C THR A 255 -27.52 11.82 -12.03
N PHE A 256 -28.17 12.54 -12.96
CA PHE A 256 -29.56 12.28 -13.32
C PHE A 256 -29.77 10.91 -13.96
N ARG A 257 -28.87 10.49 -14.86
CA ARG A 257 -28.95 9.16 -15.47
C ARG A 257 -28.84 8.04 -14.44
N LEU A 258 -27.86 8.14 -13.53
CA LEU A 258 -27.68 7.16 -12.45
C LEU A 258 -28.86 7.16 -11.46
N HIS A 259 -29.37 8.35 -11.12
CA HIS A 259 -30.56 8.48 -10.28
C HIS A 259 -31.81 7.87 -10.94
N ALA A 260 -31.99 8.05 -12.25
CA ALA A 260 -33.10 7.46 -13.00
C ALA A 260 -33.00 5.93 -13.06
N GLU A 261 -31.79 5.39 -13.27
CA GLU A 261 -31.54 3.94 -13.20
C GLU A 261 -31.83 3.39 -11.81
N TRP A 262 -31.37 4.07 -10.75
CA TRP A 262 -31.66 3.71 -9.37
C TRP A 262 -33.16 3.71 -9.06
N LYS A 263 -33.89 4.80 -9.38
CA LYS A 263 -35.35 4.85 -9.20
C LYS A 263 -36.06 3.72 -9.97
N GLY A 264 -35.66 3.45 -11.22
CA GLY A 264 -36.26 2.37 -12.01
C GLY A 264 -36.03 0.97 -11.43
N LEU A 265 -34.88 0.71 -10.80
CA LEU A 265 -34.60 -0.55 -10.11
C LEU A 265 -35.30 -0.65 -8.76
N GLU A 266 -35.41 0.46 -8.04
CA GLU A 266 -36.14 0.55 -6.78
C GLU A 266 -37.65 0.24 -6.99
N GLU A 267 -38.24 0.75 -8.08
CA GLU A 267 -39.62 0.42 -8.49
C GLU A 267 -39.82 -1.07 -8.79
N LEU A 268 -38.77 -1.77 -9.21
CA LEU A 268 -38.76 -3.22 -9.43
C LEU A 268 -38.42 -4.02 -8.16
N GLY A 269 -38.23 -3.34 -7.01
CA GLY A 269 -37.87 -3.96 -5.73
C GLY A 269 -36.43 -4.48 -5.67
N ARG A 270 -35.54 -3.97 -6.53
CA ARG A 270 -34.12 -4.35 -6.59
C ARG A 270 -33.25 -3.28 -5.93
N ASP A 271 -32.20 -3.73 -5.24
CA ASP A 271 -31.26 -2.84 -4.57
C ASP A 271 -30.08 -2.52 -5.50
N TYR A 272 -30.14 -1.34 -6.12
CA TYR A 272 -29.08 -0.82 -7.00
C TYR A 272 -27.70 -0.82 -6.34
N PHE A 273 -27.59 -0.37 -5.09
CA PHE A 273 -26.29 -0.22 -4.43
C PHE A 273 -25.65 -1.57 -4.15
N GLN A 274 -26.44 -2.55 -3.69
CA GLN A 274 -25.91 -3.91 -3.47
C GLN A 274 -25.48 -4.58 -4.78
N GLU A 275 -26.22 -4.37 -5.86
CA GLU A 275 -25.83 -4.89 -7.18
C GLU A 275 -24.53 -4.23 -7.68
N THR A 276 -24.43 -2.91 -7.63
CA THR A 276 -23.20 -2.20 -8.03
C THR A 276 -22.01 -2.55 -7.14
N LEU A 277 -22.21 -2.69 -5.82
CA LEU A 277 -21.16 -3.14 -4.90
C LEU A 277 -20.65 -4.54 -5.27
N LYS A 278 -21.55 -5.44 -5.62
CA LYS A 278 -21.20 -6.79 -6.07
C LYS A 278 -20.42 -6.75 -7.38
N GLU A 279 -20.87 -5.96 -8.36
CA GLU A 279 -20.15 -5.80 -9.64
C GLU A 279 -18.73 -5.25 -9.43
N LEU A 280 -18.58 -4.20 -8.61
CA LEU A 280 -17.29 -3.62 -8.26
C LEU A 280 -16.38 -4.62 -7.52
N ALA A 281 -16.94 -5.44 -6.63
CA ALA A 281 -16.19 -6.49 -5.95
C ALA A 281 -15.71 -7.56 -6.94
N GLU A 282 -16.56 -8.01 -7.85
CA GLU A 282 -16.18 -8.96 -8.90
C GLU A 282 -15.09 -8.38 -9.83
N ASP A 283 -15.17 -7.09 -10.17
CA ASP A 283 -14.14 -6.39 -10.93
C ASP A 283 -12.82 -6.28 -10.18
N ALA A 284 -12.86 -6.00 -8.87
CA ALA A 284 -11.67 -5.99 -8.03
C ALA A 284 -11.02 -7.38 -7.98
N GLU A 285 -11.81 -8.44 -7.82
CA GLU A 285 -11.30 -9.82 -7.85
C GLU A 285 -10.72 -10.22 -9.21
N ARG A 286 -11.37 -9.83 -10.32
CA ARG A 286 -10.84 -10.04 -11.67
C ARG A 286 -9.50 -9.34 -11.85
N THR A 287 -9.43 -8.07 -11.45
CA THR A 287 -8.21 -7.24 -11.53
C THR A 287 -7.09 -7.82 -10.67
N MET A 288 -7.42 -8.31 -9.47
CA MET A 288 -6.45 -8.96 -8.60
C MET A 288 -5.91 -10.25 -9.20
N ARG A 289 -6.77 -11.09 -9.78
CA ARG A 289 -6.32 -12.31 -10.49
C ARG A 289 -5.37 -12.00 -11.63
N ASP A 290 -5.60 -10.94 -12.41
CA ASP A 290 -4.64 -10.50 -13.43
C ASP A 290 -3.31 -10.03 -12.81
N ALA A 291 -3.36 -9.23 -11.74
CA ALA A 291 -2.15 -8.81 -11.02
C ALA A 291 -1.31 -10.01 -10.55
N LEU A 292 -1.93 -11.01 -9.93
CA LEU A 292 -1.26 -12.23 -9.47
C LEU A 292 -0.67 -13.03 -10.64
N ALA A 293 -1.41 -13.16 -11.75
CA ALA A 293 -0.91 -13.81 -12.95
C ALA A 293 0.30 -13.07 -13.55
N ARG A 294 0.32 -11.73 -13.51
CA ARG A 294 1.44 -10.88 -13.95
C ARG A 294 2.68 -11.07 -13.10
N MET A 295 2.53 -11.16 -11.77
CA MET A 295 3.64 -11.47 -10.86
C MET A 295 4.28 -12.82 -11.20
N GLY A 296 3.48 -13.85 -11.47
CA GLY A 296 3.99 -15.15 -11.90
C GLY A 296 4.75 -15.08 -13.24
N ARG A 297 4.30 -14.24 -14.18
CA ARG A 297 5.05 -13.98 -15.43
C ARG A 297 6.37 -13.27 -15.17
N LEU A 298 6.39 -12.26 -14.29
CA LEU A 298 7.61 -11.52 -13.92
C LEU A 298 8.66 -12.40 -13.23
N ASP A 299 8.26 -13.30 -12.33
CA ASP A 299 9.19 -14.24 -11.70
C ASP A 299 9.85 -15.16 -12.74
N ARG A 300 9.07 -15.71 -13.69
CA ARG A 300 9.62 -16.50 -14.81
C ARG A 300 10.58 -15.68 -15.67
N ALA A 301 10.19 -14.48 -16.07
CA ALA A 301 11.00 -13.62 -16.91
C ALA A 301 12.32 -13.20 -16.23
N ALA A 302 12.32 -12.94 -14.92
CA ALA A 302 13.54 -12.65 -14.16
C ALA A 302 14.52 -13.85 -14.14
N ARG A 303 13.99 -15.07 -14.06
CA ARG A 303 14.79 -16.31 -14.15
C ARG A 303 15.38 -16.51 -15.55
N GLU A 304 14.62 -16.21 -16.61
CA GLU A 304 15.09 -16.26 -17.99
C GLU A 304 16.21 -15.23 -18.24
N LEU A 305 16.04 -14.00 -17.77
CA LEU A 305 17.05 -12.94 -17.85
C LEU A 305 18.34 -13.34 -17.14
N THR A 306 18.22 -13.99 -15.98
CA THR A 306 19.36 -14.58 -15.26
C THR A 306 20.09 -15.64 -16.10
N ALA A 307 19.35 -16.56 -16.72
CA ALA A 307 19.93 -17.61 -17.55
C ALA A 307 20.66 -17.01 -18.77
N LEU A 308 20.07 -16.00 -19.39
CA LEU A 308 20.63 -15.29 -20.55
C LEU A 308 21.88 -14.46 -20.18
N LYS A 309 21.91 -13.87 -18.98
CA LYS A 309 23.12 -13.22 -18.44
C LYS A 309 24.22 -14.24 -18.15
N ASN A 310 23.88 -15.37 -17.52
CA ASN A 310 24.87 -16.40 -17.19
C ASN A 310 25.50 -17.04 -18.44
N SER A 311 24.75 -17.14 -19.55
CA SER A 311 25.30 -17.61 -20.83
C SER A 311 26.26 -16.60 -21.45
N LEU A 312 26.09 -15.30 -21.19
CA LEU A 312 27.02 -14.23 -21.59
C LEU A 312 28.30 -14.19 -20.75
N THR A 313 28.25 -14.60 -19.48
CA THR A 313 29.35 -14.45 -18.50
C THR A 313 30.20 -15.71 -18.24
N GLN A 314 30.32 -16.67 -19.18
CA GLN A 314 31.25 -17.79 -19.01
C GLN A 314 32.73 -17.31 -18.96
N ALA A 315 33.22 -17.01 -17.76
CA ALA A 315 34.57 -17.25 -17.24
C ALA A 315 34.78 -16.56 -15.88
N LYS A 316 34.69 -17.32 -14.78
CA LYS A 316 35.73 -17.46 -13.73
C LYS A 316 35.16 -18.19 -12.50
N THR A 317 35.81 -19.29 -12.17
CA THR A 317 35.77 -19.96 -10.88
C THR A 317 36.67 -19.22 -9.91
N GLU A 318 36.22 -19.01 -8.68
CA GLU A 318 37.11 -18.80 -7.54
C GLU A 318 36.41 -19.22 -6.25
N GLY A 319 36.82 -20.38 -5.74
CA GLY A 319 36.55 -20.80 -4.38
C GLY A 319 37.63 -20.24 -3.47
N ALA A 320 37.22 -19.65 -2.36
CA ALA A 320 38.07 -19.37 -1.21
C ALA A 320 37.38 -19.93 0.02
N LEU A 321 37.94 -20.99 0.59
CA LEU A 321 37.59 -21.47 1.93
C LEU A 321 37.99 -20.36 2.93
N ARG A 322 37.02 -19.86 3.69
CA ARG A 322 37.29 -18.95 4.81
C ARG A 322 37.91 -19.73 5.95
N THR A 323 38.99 -19.18 6.51
CA THR A 323 39.50 -19.52 7.83
C THR A 323 38.64 -18.82 8.88
N PHE A 324 37.97 -19.61 9.72
CA PHE A 324 37.26 -19.15 10.91
C PHE A 324 38.21 -18.36 11.84
N ASP A 325 37.87 -17.10 12.13
CA ASP A 325 38.55 -16.25 13.10
C ASP A 325 37.70 -16.10 14.37
N PRO A 326 38.07 -16.80 15.48
CA PRO A 326 37.29 -16.80 16.72
C PRO A 326 37.25 -15.44 17.43
N ILE A 327 38.09 -14.46 17.06
CA ILE A 327 38.08 -13.12 17.65
C ILE A 327 37.06 -12.24 16.92
N LEU A 328 37.06 -12.23 15.58
CA LEU A 328 36.15 -11.41 14.76
C LEU A 328 34.67 -11.82 14.87
N GLU A 329 34.40 -13.08 15.21
CA GLU A 329 33.03 -13.63 15.25
C GLU A 329 32.47 -13.89 16.65
N SER A 330 33.18 -13.43 17.70
CA SER A 330 32.73 -13.56 19.09
C SER A 330 31.47 -12.72 19.38
N PRO A 331 30.60 -13.11 20.33
CA PRO A 331 29.40 -12.34 20.70
C PRO A 331 29.72 -10.89 21.12
N LEU A 332 30.91 -10.64 21.67
CA LEU A 332 31.39 -9.32 22.06
C LEU A 332 31.82 -8.46 20.85
N VAL A 333 32.43 -9.08 19.82
CA VAL A 333 32.83 -8.38 18.59
C VAL A 333 31.66 -8.16 17.64
N ARG A 334 30.66 -9.06 17.60
CA ARG A 334 29.38 -8.82 16.90
C ARG A 334 28.67 -7.57 17.44
N LYS A 335 28.54 -7.47 18.77
CA LYS A 335 27.99 -6.27 19.44
C LYS A 335 28.83 -5.01 19.18
N GLY A 336 30.16 -5.13 19.03
CA GLY A 336 31.07 -4.03 18.70
C GLY A 336 30.94 -3.54 17.24
N ALA A 337 30.84 -4.45 16.27
CA ALA A 337 30.65 -4.14 14.85
C ALA A 337 29.27 -3.50 14.59
N GLU A 338 28.21 -4.00 15.23
CA GLU A 338 26.86 -3.43 15.18
C GLU A 338 26.79 -2.01 15.79
N ARG A 339 27.62 -1.72 16.80
CA ARG A 339 27.73 -0.37 17.40
C ARG A 339 28.43 0.61 16.45
N LEU A 340 29.40 0.14 15.67
CA LEU A 340 30.08 0.92 14.62
C LEU A 340 29.19 1.14 13.39
N GLU A 341 28.39 0.16 12.98
CA GLU A 341 27.38 0.32 11.92
C GLU A 341 26.31 1.33 12.32
N ARG A 342 25.86 1.35 13.59
CA ARG A 342 24.95 2.38 14.15
C ARG A 342 25.50 3.80 14.05
N GLN A 343 26.80 3.98 14.32
CA GLN A 343 27.47 5.29 14.19
C GLN A 343 27.56 5.76 12.73
N ARG A 344 27.44 4.83 11.76
CA ARG A 344 27.44 5.10 10.31
C ARG A 344 26.06 4.98 9.66
N ALA A 345 25.01 4.68 10.42
CA ALA A 345 23.67 4.45 9.88
C ALA A 345 23.10 5.74 9.27
N SER A 346 22.48 5.61 8.09
CA SER A 346 21.81 6.70 7.40
C SER A 346 20.61 7.23 8.21
N SER A 347 20.14 8.43 7.88
CA SER A 347 18.88 8.95 8.43
C SER A 347 17.70 8.02 8.11
N GLU A 348 17.66 7.47 6.89
CA GLU A 348 16.64 6.52 6.43
C GLU A 348 16.59 5.25 7.27
N ALA A 349 17.74 4.66 7.59
CA ALA A 349 17.83 3.47 8.45
C ALA A 349 17.25 3.74 9.85
N ARG A 350 17.51 4.92 10.42
CA ARG A 350 16.96 5.30 11.73
C ARG A 350 15.45 5.57 11.69
N VAL A 351 14.95 6.13 10.58
CA VAL A 351 13.52 6.30 10.37
C VAL A 351 12.85 4.94 10.29
N LEU A 352 13.36 4.01 9.47
CA LEU A 352 12.83 2.65 9.39
C LEU A 352 12.79 1.96 10.75
N ALA A 353 13.86 2.10 11.55
CA ALA A 353 13.91 1.47 12.86
C ALA A 353 12.75 1.96 13.76
N ARG A 354 12.50 3.28 13.80
CA ARG A 354 11.37 3.85 14.55
C ARG A 354 10.01 3.42 13.99
N THR A 355 9.85 3.48 12.68
CA THR A 355 8.60 3.03 12.02
C THR A 355 8.31 1.56 12.29
N LEU A 356 9.34 0.71 12.35
CA LEU A 356 9.17 -0.70 12.73
C LEU A 356 8.76 -0.86 14.19
N GLU A 357 9.37 -0.09 15.11
CA GLU A 357 8.97 -0.08 16.53
C GLU A 357 7.47 0.27 16.67
N GLU A 358 7.02 1.34 16.02
CA GLU A 358 5.62 1.79 16.02
C GLU A 358 4.69 0.78 15.33
N ALA A 359 5.12 0.20 14.21
CA ALA A 359 4.32 -0.76 13.45
C ALA A 359 4.10 -2.07 14.21
N VAL A 360 5.05 -2.54 15.03
CA VAL A 360 4.82 -3.75 15.85
C VAL A 360 3.65 -3.56 16.83
N GLU A 361 3.38 -2.34 17.28
CA GLU A 361 2.29 -2.05 18.21
C GLU A 361 0.94 -1.87 17.50
N HIS A 362 0.92 -1.22 16.33
CA HIS A 362 -0.34 -0.80 15.67
C HIS A 362 -0.70 -1.59 14.42
N ALA A 363 0.29 -2.19 13.75
CA ALA A 363 0.14 -2.94 12.52
C ALA A 363 1.22 -4.04 12.41
N PRO A 364 1.27 -5.00 13.34
CA PRO A 364 2.34 -6.01 13.41
C PRO A 364 2.43 -6.87 12.15
N TRP A 365 1.34 -6.98 11.40
CA TRP A 365 1.33 -7.62 10.08
C TRP A 365 2.13 -6.85 9.02
N GLU A 366 2.17 -5.51 9.06
CA GLU A 366 3.02 -4.72 8.15
C GLU A 366 4.50 -4.88 8.53
N ALA A 367 4.80 -4.84 9.84
CA ALA A 367 6.15 -5.10 10.35
C ALA A 367 6.64 -6.51 9.98
N THR A 368 5.76 -7.51 10.03
CA THR A 368 6.02 -8.89 9.57
C THR A 368 6.49 -8.89 8.12
N LEU A 369 5.78 -8.18 7.24
CA LEU A 369 6.10 -8.13 5.82
C LEU A 369 7.45 -7.46 5.55
N VAL A 370 7.76 -6.38 6.30
CA VAL A 370 9.07 -5.71 6.24
C VAL A 370 10.20 -6.64 6.69
N LEU A 371 10.02 -7.38 7.79
CA LEU A 371 10.99 -8.34 8.30
C LEU A 371 11.22 -9.49 7.30
N MET A 372 10.16 -10.00 6.67
CA MET A 372 10.28 -11.02 5.61
C MET A 372 11.10 -10.51 4.42
N ALA A 373 10.86 -9.29 3.95
CA ALA A 373 11.64 -8.67 2.88
C ALA A 373 13.11 -8.51 3.24
N PHE A 374 13.37 -7.99 4.45
CA PHE A 374 14.71 -7.89 4.99
C PHE A 374 15.43 -9.24 5.02
N PHE A 375 14.80 -10.30 5.54
CA PHE A 375 15.43 -11.62 5.60
C PHE A 375 15.63 -12.23 4.20
N ALA A 376 14.69 -12.04 3.28
CA ALA A 376 14.88 -12.47 1.88
C ALA A 376 16.10 -11.79 1.21
N GLU A 377 16.38 -10.54 1.56
CA GLU A 377 17.55 -9.79 1.07
C GLU A 377 18.85 -10.15 1.80
N ARG A 378 18.82 -10.30 3.13
CA ARG A 378 20.01 -10.69 3.90
C ARG A 378 20.46 -12.11 3.63
N ALA A 379 19.57 -12.97 3.19
CA ALA A 379 19.88 -14.35 2.88
C ALA A 379 20.83 -14.53 1.66
N GLY A 380 21.03 -13.49 0.84
CA GLY A 380 21.81 -13.55 -0.41
C GLY A 380 21.10 -14.33 -1.53
N ARG A 381 20.69 -15.55 -1.25
CA ARG A 381 19.63 -16.27 -1.94
C ARG A 381 18.42 -16.29 -1.00
N PRO A 382 17.23 -15.80 -1.40
CA PRO A 382 16.05 -15.93 -0.55
C PRO A 382 15.80 -17.41 -0.22
N PRO A 383 15.40 -17.72 1.03
CA PRO A 383 14.91 -19.04 1.40
C PRO A 383 13.88 -19.54 0.39
N ASP A 384 13.79 -20.85 0.16
CA ASP A 384 12.85 -21.39 -0.83
C ASP A 384 11.39 -21.00 -0.50
N SER A 385 11.06 -20.84 0.78
CA SER A 385 9.79 -20.29 1.30
C SER A 385 9.51 -18.85 0.92
N LEU A 386 10.53 -18.05 0.60
CA LEU A 386 10.41 -16.66 0.14
C LEU A 386 10.88 -16.50 -1.32
N SER A 387 10.96 -17.60 -2.07
CA SER A 387 11.43 -17.60 -3.45
C SER A 387 10.34 -17.29 -4.48
N ASN A 388 9.07 -17.43 -4.09
CA ASN A 388 7.90 -17.22 -4.94
C ASN A 388 6.71 -16.71 -4.11
N ARG A 389 5.69 -16.20 -4.80
CA ARG A 389 4.52 -15.57 -4.18
C ARG A 389 3.77 -16.51 -3.22
N GLU A 390 3.56 -17.76 -3.62
CA GLU A 390 2.82 -18.74 -2.82
C GLU A 390 3.49 -18.97 -1.47
N GLY A 391 4.82 -19.11 -1.46
CA GLY A 391 5.60 -19.23 -0.24
C GLY A 391 5.50 -17.99 0.65
N TRP A 392 5.58 -16.79 0.06
CA TRP A 392 5.37 -15.54 0.79
C TRP A 392 3.99 -15.48 1.45
N ALA A 393 2.92 -15.77 0.71
CA ALA A 393 1.56 -15.78 1.22
C ALA A 393 1.38 -16.80 2.35
N GLU A 394 1.91 -18.02 2.19
CA GLU A 394 1.86 -19.06 3.22
C GLU A 394 2.57 -18.63 4.51
N ARG A 395 3.78 -18.05 4.39
CA ARG A 395 4.56 -17.60 5.56
C ARG A 395 3.93 -16.39 6.24
N TYR A 396 3.44 -15.45 5.45
CA TYR A 396 2.72 -14.31 5.97
C TYR A 396 1.47 -14.77 6.72
N ALA A 397 0.63 -15.63 6.13
CA ALA A 397 -0.59 -16.12 6.77
C ALA A 397 -0.32 -16.89 8.07
N ALA A 398 0.75 -17.70 8.10
CA ALA A 398 1.14 -18.42 9.31
C ALA A 398 1.46 -17.47 10.48
N VAL A 399 2.21 -16.40 10.22
CA VAL A 399 2.55 -15.39 11.25
C VAL A 399 1.35 -14.48 11.54
N ALA A 400 0.60 -14.08 10.52
CA ALA A 400 -0.54 -13.18 10.64
C ALA A 400 -1.74 -13.82 11.36
N SER A 401 -1.81 -15.15 11.47
CA SER A 401 -2.88 -15.88 12.15
C SER A 401 -3.14 -15.50 13.63
N GLU A 402 -2.20 -14.79 14.27
CA GLU A 402 -2.39 -14.25 15.63
C GLU A 402 -3.20 -12.95 15.67
N TRP A 403 -3.40 -12.28 14.52
CA TRP A 403 -4.12 -11.01 14.41
C TRP A 403 -5.31 -11.19 13.47
N PRO A 404 -6.53 -11.40 14.00
CA PRO A 404 -7.74 -11.58 13.18
C PRO A 404 -8.02 -10.41 12.21
N GLU A 405 -7.59 -9.21 12.57
CA GLU A 405 -7.70 -7.99 11.78
C GLU A 405 -6.64 -7.86 10.67
N ALA A 406 -5.65 -8.76 10.62
CA ALA A 406 -4.61 -8.70 9.61
C ALA A 406 -5.21 -8.89 8.20
N PRO A 407 -4.93 -7.99 7.26
CA PRO A 407 -5.34 -8.16 5.87
C PRO A 407 -4.73 -9.41 5.26
N SER A 408 -5.31 -9.93 4.19
CA SER A 408 -4.66 -10.98 3.40
C SER A 408 -3.33 -10.47 2.80
N PHE A 409 -2.42 -11.40 2.46
CA PHE A 409 -1.18 -11.06 1.77
C PHE A 409 -1.47 -10.30 0.46
N GLU A 410 -2.48 -10.79 -0.27
CA GLU A 410 -3.02 -10.18 -1.49
C GLU A 410 -3.43 -8.73 -1.28
N GLU A 411 -4.23 -8.43 -0.25
CA GLU A 411 -4.65 -7.06 0.06
C GLU A 411 -3.46 -6.15 0.38
N LEU A 412 -2.47 -6.64 1.12
CA LEU A 412 -1.26 -5.87 1.41
C LEU A 412 -0.45 -5.53 0.15
N LEU A 413 -0.45 -6.37 -0.88
CA LEU A 413 0.21 -6.04 -2.15
C LEU A 413 -0.41 -4.81 -2.83
N THR A 414 -1.70 -4.54 -2.59
CA THR A 414 -2.39 -3.35 -3.12
C THR A 414 -2.04 -2.07 -2.34
N ARG A 415 -1.55 -2.21 -1.11
CA ARG A 415 -1.16 -1.11 -0.21
C ARG A 415 0.09 -1.51 0.57
N LEU A 416 1.23 -1.49 -0.12
CA LEU A 416 2.49 -1.85 0.50
C LEU A 416 2.92 -0.81 1.56
N PRO A 417 3.49 -1.26 2.69
CA PRO A 417 4.13 -0.38 3.65
C PRO A 417 5.18 0.51 2.97
N GLN A 418 5.33 1.75 3.44
CA GLN A 418 6.23 2.75 2.82
C GLN A 418 7.66 2.22 2.56
N PRO A 419 8.30 1.43 3.43
CA PRO A 419 9.65 0.92 3.18
C PRO A 419 9.76 -0.11 2.04
N LEU A 420 8.63 -0.65 1.59
CA LEU A 420 8.58 -1.79 0.67
C LEU A 420 8.17 -1.43 -0.74
N GLU A 421 8.67 -2.24 -1.66
CA GLU A 421 8.29 -2.20 -3.06
C GLU A 421 8.28 -3.58 -3.71
N LEU A 422 7.48 -3.70 -4.77
CA LEU A 422 7.63 -4.76 -5.75
C LEU A 422 8.59 -4.27 -6.82
N GLY A 423 9.64 -5.05 -7.07
CA GLY A 423 10.69 -4.67 -8.02
C GLY A 423 11.55 -5.84 -8.45
N LEU A 424 12.52 -5.51 -9.30
CA LEU A 424 13.57 -6.42 -9.76
C LEU A 424 14.87 -6.07 -9.03
N ARG A 425 15.59 -7.10 -8.56
CA ARG A 425 16.93 -6.95 -7.97
C ARG A 425 17.92 -7.92 -8.55
N TYR A 426 19.17 -7.50 -8.59
CA TYR A 426 20.30 -8.38 -8.89
C TYR A 426 21.00 -8.81 -7.60
N GLN A 427 20.92 -10.10 -7.29
CA GLN A 427 21.39 -10.67 -6.02
C GLN A 427 22.00 -12.05 -6.25
N GLY A 428 23.21 -12.30 -5.73
CA GLY A 428 23.89 -13.60 -5.86
C GLY A 428 24.11 -14.04 -7.32
N GLY A 429 24.38 -13.08 -8.22
CA GLY A 429 24.55 -13.38 -9.65
C GLY A 429 23.25 -13.55 -10.43
N LYS A 430 22.08 -13.41 -9.81
CA LYS A 430 20.76 -13.65 -10.42
C LYS A 430 19.87 -12.42 -10.35
N VAL A 431 19.05 -12.20 -11.38
CA VAL A 431 17.94 -11.25 -11.35
C VAL A 431 16.74 -11.94 -10.70
N ARG A 432 16.10 -11.27 -9.75
CA ARG A 432 14.94 -11.76 -9.01
C ARG A 432 13.86 -10.71 -9.00
N PHE A 433 12.62 -11.15 -9.18
CA PHE A 433 11.43 -10.34 -8.96
C PHE A 433 10.83 -10.68 -7.60
N GLY A 434 10.36 -9.68 -6.86
CA GLY A 434 9.62 -9.92 -5.62
C GLY A 434 9.50 -8.68 -4.76
N LEU A 435 9.03 -8.89 -3.53
CA LEU A 435 8.96 -7.86 -2.51
C LEU A 435 10.36 -7.60 -1.93
N GLN A 436 10.70 -6.32 -1.80
CA GLN A 436 11.99 -5.84 -1.33
C GLN A 436 11.88 -4.49 -0.62
N LEU A 437 12.92 -4.10 0.10
CA LEU A 437 13.11 -2.75 0.59
C LEU A 437 13.40 -1.81 -0.59
N LYS A 438 12.87 -0.59 -0.52
CA LYS A 438 13.04 0.44 -1.58
C LYS A 438 14.47 0.87 -1.82
N SER A 439 15.33 0.77 -0.80
CA SER A 439 16.72 1.21 -0.87
C SER A 439 17.60 0.29 -0.04
N VAL A 440 18.88 0.21 -0.42
CA VAL A 440 19.87 -0.63 0.27
C VAL A 440 20.21 -0.04 1.64
N GLU A 441 20.07 1.28 1.79
CA GLU A 441 20.26 2.05 3.02
C GLU A 441 19.31 1.59 4.13
N LEU A 442 18.09 1.18 3.77
CA LEU A 442 17.08 0.67 4.70
C LEU A 442 17.51 -0.66 5.35
N LEU A 443 18.40 -1.45 4.73
CA LEU A 443 18.87 -2.72 5.31
C LEU A 443 19.58 -2.53 6.65
N ALA A 444 20.12 -1.35 6.95
CA ALA A 444 20.73 -1.07 8.25
C ALA A 444 19.68 -0.77 9.35
N GLY A 445 18.44 -0.45 8.99
CA GLY A 445 17.39 -0.08 9.94
C GLY A 445 16.86 -1.27 10.75
N VAL A 446 16.70 -2.44 10.13
CA VAL A 446 16.18 -3.63 10.84
C VAL A 446 17.12 -4.09 11.96
N PRO A 447 18.45 -4.23 11.78
CA PRO A 447 19.35 -4.56 12.89
C PRO A 447 19.29 -3.59 14.07
N ILE A 448 18.98 -2.31 13.82
CA ILE A 448 18.79 -1.29 14.85
C ILE A 448 17.47 -1.55 15.59
N ALA A 449 16.39 -1.81 14.86
CA ALA A 449 15.07 -2.09 15.43
C ALA A 449 15.07 -3.37 16.29
N LEU A 450 15.83 -4.40 15.90
CA LEU A 450 15.97 -5.66 16.64
C LEU A 450 16.56 -5.52 18.05
N GLU A 451 17.10 -4.34 18.42
CA GLU A 451 17.53 -4.07 19.79
C GLU A 451 16.33 -3.89 20.73
N ARG A 452 15.14 -3.58 20.18
CA ARG A 452 13.90 -3.58 20.94
C ARG A 452 13.35 -4.99 21.05
N GLN A 453 12.97 -5.36 22.26
CA GLN A 453 12.46 -6.69 22.55
C GLN A 453 11.19 -7.02 21.75
N THR A 454 10.26 -6.08 21.59
CA THR A 454 9.03 -6.27 20.81
C THR A 454 9.31 -6.64 19.35
N VAL A 455 10.20 -5.89 18.70
CA VAL A 455 10.63 -6.16 17.32
C VAL A 455 11.43 -7.46 17.24
N ALA A 456 12.30 -7.75 18.21
CA ALA A 456 13.06 -8.99 18.26
C ALA A 456 12.16 -10.24 18.37
N MET A 457 11.11 -10.19 19.20
CA MET A 457 10.13 -11.28 19.32
C MET A 457 9.39 -11.51 18.00
N LEU A 458 8.95 -10.45 17.33
CA LEU A 458 8.31 -10.58 16.02
C LEU A 458 9.28 -11.17 14.98
N ALA A 459 10.53 -10.71 14.97
CA ALA A 459 11.56 -11.22 14.07
C ALA A 459 11.92 -12.69 14.36
N GLN A 460 11.97 -13.10 15.62
CA GLN A 460 12.12 -14.49 16.03
C GLN A 460 10.99 -15.34 15.44
N ARG A 461 9.74 -14.86 15.55
CA ARG A 461 8.57 -15.54 15.00
C ARG A 461 8.63 -15.64 13.48
N VAL A 462 8.99 -14.57 12.76
CA VAL A 462 9.18 -14.61 11.31
C VAL A 462 10.25 -15.62 10.92
N LEU A 463 11.42 -15.59 11.55
CA LEU A 463 12.52 -16.52 11.27
C LEU A 463 12.13 -17.97 11.53
N ALA A 464 11.35 -18.24 12.59
CA ALA A 464 10.86 -19.58 12.92
C ALA A 464 10.01 -20.21 11.80
N HIS A 465 9.35 -19.38 10.99
CA HIS A 465 8.47 -19.84 9.91
C HIS A 465 9.20 -19.99 8.58
N LEU A 466 10.42 -19.47 8.40
CA LEU A 466 11.10 -19.50 7.10
C LEU A 466 11.48 -20.91 6.63
N GLY A 467 11.51 -21.90 7.53
CA GLY A 467 11.79 -23.31 7.28
C GLY A 467 10.83 -24.01 6.31
N PRO A 468 11.19 -25.24 5.85
CA PRO A 468 10.20 -26.14 5.27
C PRO A 468 9.18 -26.59 6.33
N ARG A 469 7.91 -26.74 5.92
CA ARG A 469 6.85 -27.28 6.76
C ARG A 469 6.85 -28.80 6.65
N GLU A 470 7.11 -29.49 7.76
CA GLU A 470 7.17 -30.95 7.79
C GLU A 470 6.55 -31.48 9.08
N GLN A 471 6.02 -32.71 9.03
CA GLN A 471 5.62 -33.44 10.23
C GLN A 471 6.86 -34.01 10.92
N CYS A 472 7.08 -33.63 12.17
CA CYS A 472 8.23 -34.07 12.94
C CYS A 472 8.14 -35.57 13.27
N LYS A 473 9.19 -36.34 12.94
CA LYS A 473 9.28 -37.77 13.31
C LYS A 473 9.51 -38.01 14.81
N GLY A 474 9.96 -36.99 15.55
CA GLY A 474 10.19 -37.07 16.99
C GLY A 474 8.90 -36.90 17.81
N CYS A 475 8.22 -35.76 17.66
CA CYS A 475 7.02 -35.44 18.43
C CYS A 475 5.70 -35.59 17.67
N GLY A 476 5.72 -35.87 16.36
CA GLY A 476 4.52 -36.00 15.52
C GLY A 476 3.85 -34.68 15.13
N ALA A 477 4.28 -33.55 15.68
CA ALA A 477 3.73 -32.22 15.37
C ALA A 477 4.14 -31.75 13.98
N GLU A 478 3.22 -31.09 13.27
CA GLU A 478 3.59 -30.28 12.10
C GLU A 478 4.29 -29.01 12.56
N ALA A 479 5.47 -28.72 11.98
CA ALA A 479 6.22 -27.52 12.30
C ALA A 479 7.01 -27.03 11.10
N TYR A 480 7.32 -25.73 11.11
CA TYR A 480 8.36 -25.16 10.27
C TYR A 480 9.72 -25.51 10.89
N LEU A 481 10.56 -26.23 10.14
CA LEU A 481 11.85 -26.67 10.65
C LEU A 481 12.83 -25.50 10.74
N VAL A 482 13.49 -25.35 11.88
CA VAL A 482 14.46 -24.29 12.13
C VAL A 482 15.84 -24.73 11.65
N HIS A 483 16.50 -23.87 10.89
CA HIS A 483 17.89 -24.06 10.50
C HIS A 483 18.85 -23.69 11.64
N LEU A 484 19.82 -24.56 11.93
CA LEU A 484 20.90 -24.29 12.88
C LEU A 484 22.23 -24.94 12.44
N MET A 485 23.35 -24.47 12.98
CA MET A 485 24.64 -25.17 12.86
C MET A 485 24.78 -26.19 13.98
N ARG A 486 24.57 -27.46 13.65
CA ARG A 486 24.76 -28.57 14.60
C ARG A 486 26.16 -28.56 15.18
N THR A 487 27.15 -28.25 14.35
CA THR A 487 28.52 -27.99 14.78
C THR A 487 29.10 -26.79 14.05
N ARG A 488 29.93 -26.01 14.73
CA ARG A 488 30.77 -24.96 14.15
C ARG A 488 32.13 -24.95 14.84
N GLY A 489 33.21 -24.80 14.09
CA GLY A 489 34.57 -24.67 14.62
C GLY A 489 35.56 -25.64 13.96
N LEU A 490 35.61 -26.90 14.42
CA LEU A 490 36.44 -27.92 13.77
C LEU A 490 35.80 -28.46 12.49
N ASP A 491 34.48 -28.51 12.46
CA ASP A 491 33.68 -28.89 11.30
C ASP A 491 32.38 -28.08 11.29
N GLU A 492 31.79 -27.89 10.11
CA GLU A 492 30.57 -27.12 9.90
C GLU A 492 29.45 -28.02 9.39
N LEU A 493 28.68 -28.58 10.33
CA LEU A 493 27.53 -29.40 10.04
C LEU A 493 26.25 -28.57 10.24
N ASN A 494 25.46 -28.45 9.18
CA ASN A 494 24.17 -27.78 9.21
C ASN A 494 23.06 -28.78 9.55
N GLY A 495 21.94 -28.28 10.06
CA GLY A 495 20.79 -29.12 10.36
C GLY A 495 19.46 -28.37 10.32
N LEU A 496 18.42 -29.11 9.97
CA LEU A 496 17.02 -28.70 10.11
C LEU A 496 16.42 -29.45 11.29
N VAL A 497 15.92 -28.70 12.26
CA VAL A 497 15.43 -29.25 13.52
C VAL A 497 14.00 -28.81 13.81
N CYS A 498 13.26 -29.68 14.49
CA CYS A 498 11.93 -29.34 14.98
C CYS A 498 12.05 -28.32 16.13
N PRO A 499 11.33 -27.17 16.08
CA PRO A 499 11.39 -26.18 17.15
C PRO A 499 10.77 -26.67 18.47
N HIS A 500 9.82 -27.62 18.41
CA HIS A 500 9.10 -28.08 19.61
C HIS A 500 9.86 -29.12 20.43
N CYS A 501 10.61 -30.02 19.79
CA CYS A 501 11.30 -31.12 20.49
C CYS A 501 12.80 -31.22 20.19
N GLY A 502 13.33 -30.43 19.26
CA GLY A 502 14.73 -30.48 18.85
C GLY A 502 15.11 -31.67 17.96
N HIS A 503 14.15 -32.51 17.57
CA HIS A 503 14.42 -33.63 16.68
C HIS A 503 15.04 -33.14 15.36
N VAL A 504 16.10 -33.82 14.94
CA VAL A 504 16.91 -33.46 13.78
C VAL A 504 16.34 -34.16 12.55
N ALA A 505 15.60 -33.42 11.73
CA ALA A 505 15.01 -33.99 10.52
C ALA A 505 16.07 -34.26 9.45
N LYS A 506 17.05 -33.36 9.32
CA LYS A 506 18.13 -33.47 8.33
C LYS A 506 19.42 -32.88 8.86
N SER A 507 20.55 -33.49 8.48
CA SER A 507 21.90 -32.95 8.67
C SER A 507 22.62 -32.92 7.32
N TYR A 508 23.38 -31.86 7.03
CA TYR A 508 24.07 -31.72 5.75
C TYR A 508 25.30 -30.82 5.84
N PHE A 509 26.25 -31.02 4.92
CA PHE A 509 27.43 -30.17 4.74
C PHE A 509 27.20 -29.19 3.59
N LEU A 510 27.76 -27.99 3.72
CA LEU A 510 27.83 -27.02 2.64
C LEU A 510 29.22 -27.03 2.02
N PHE A 511 29.27 -26.99 0.69
CA PHE A 511 30.52 -26.94 -0.08
C PHE A 511 30.87 -25.52 -0.55
N ASN A 512 29.92 -24.59 -0.45
CA ASN A 512 30.02 -23.20 -0.88
C ASN A 512 29.56 -22.25 0.25
N TRP A 513 29.62 -20.94 0.01
CA TRP A 513 29.16 -19.87 0.91
C TRP A 513 27.75 -20.11 1.46
N SER A 514 27.51 -19.73 2.72
CA SER A 514 26.18 -19.73 3.34
C SER A 514 25.29 -18.70 2.62
N GLU A 515 24.39 -19.19 1.78
CA GLU A 515 23.29 -18.45 1.17
C GLU A 515 21.99 -19.16 1.53
N GLY A 516 20.85 -18.47 1.57
CA GLY A 516 19.58 -19.07 1.98
C GLY A 516 19.32 -18.88 3.47
N GLN A 517 18.72 -19.90 4.10
CA GLN A 517 18.39 -19.86 5.52
C GLN A 517 19.67 -19.84 6.38
N GLU A 518 20.76 -20.40 5.86
CA GLU A 518 22.05 -20.50 6.52
C GLU A 518 22.68 -19.12 6.75
N ALA A 519 22.47 -18.18 5.83
CA ALA A 519 22.92 -16.80 5.99
C ALA A 519 22.19 -16.03 7.10
N LEU A 520 21.04 -16.53 7.56
CA LEU A 520 20.21 -15.88 8.58
C LEU A 520 20.54 -16.29 10.03
N LEU A 521 21.45 -17.25 10.21
CA LEU A 521 21.90 -17.72 11.52
C LEU A 521 22.32 -16.62 12.50
N PRO A 522 23.06 -15.55 12.10
CA PRO A 522 23.41 -14.48 13.02
C PRO A 522 22.18 -13.79 13.62
N PHE A 523 21.11 -13.64 12.83
CA PHE A 523 19.85 -13.08 13.31
C PHE A 523 19.10 -14.06 14.19
N ALA A 524 19.06 -15.35 13.82
CA ALA A 524 18.43 -16.39 14.63
C ALA A 524 19.04 -16.49 16.04
N LEU A 525 20.37 -16.39 16.15
CA LEU A 525 21.07 -16.29 17.44
C LEU A 525 20.73 -14.99 18.18
N LYS A 526 20.73 -13.86 17.47
CA LYS A 526 20.49 -12.53 18.07
C LYS A 526 19.11 -12.44 18.72
N VAL A 527 18.09 -13.00 18.08
CA VAL A 527 16.69 -12.96 18.55
C VAL A 527 16.33 -14.17 19.43
N GLY A 528 17.28 -15.07 19.72
CA GLY A 528 17.06 -16.23 20.57
C GLY A 528 16.19 -17.34 19.94
N LEU A 529 16.07 -17.38 18.61
CA LEU A 529 15.43 -18.52 17.92
C LEU A 529 16.29 -19.79 18.05
N VAL A 530 17.61 -19.59 18.08
CA VAL A 530 18.62 -20.61 18.24
C VAL A 530 19.55 -20.16 19.36
N ASP A 531 19.96 -21.09 20.21
CA ASP A 531 20.96 -20.88 21.25
C ASP A 531 22.26 -21.64 20.92
N GLU A 532 23.37 -21.24 21.51
CA GLU A 532 24.70 -21.75 21.23
C GLU A 532 25.44 -22.11 22.52
N VAL A 533 25.95 -23.34 22.59
CA VAL A 533 26.87 -23.78 23.65
C VAL A 533 28.26 -23.93 23.05
N VAL A 534 29.24 -23.25 23.62
CA VAL A 534 30.63 -23.32 23.17
C VAL A 534 31.45 -24.19 24.10
N VAL A 535 32.17 -25.14 23.52
CA VAL A 535 33.06 -26.05 24.21
C VAL A 535 34.49 -25.84 23.72
N LYS A 536 35.42 -25.58 24.63
CA LYS A 536 36.84 -25.42 24.34
C LYS A 536 37.57 -26.76 24.45
N LEU A 537 38.11 -27.24 23.34
CA LEU A 537 38.97 -28.42 23.27
C LEU A 537 40.39 -27.98 22.87
N ALA A 538 41.39 -28.19 23.73
CA ALA A 538 42.76 -27.73 23.51
C ALA A 538 42.87 -26.23 23.10
N GLY A 539 42.01 -25.38 23.65
CA GLY A 539 41.96 -23.95 23.34
C GLY A 539 41.22 -23.59 22.03
N LYS A 540 40.69 -24.55 21.28
CA LYS A 540 39.81 -24.33 20.12
C LYS A 540 38.35 -24.37 20.56
N GLY A 541 37.59 -23.34 20.20
CA GLY A 541 36.15 -23.30 20.45
C GLY A 541 35.39 -24.11 19.42
N ILE A 542 34.49 -24.96 19.90
CA ILE A 542 33.54 -25.76 19.12
C ILE A 542 32.16 -25.37 19.62
N ALA A 543 31.32 -24.86 18.74
CA ALA A 543 29.98 -24.43 19.05
C ALA A 543 28.96 -25.49 18.61
N PHE A 544 27.99 -25.74 19.48
CA PHE A 544 26.81 -26.56 19.21
C PHE A 544 25.59 -25.66 19.28
N GLN A 545 24.86 -25.52 18.18
CA GLN A 545 23.62 -24.75 18.18
C GLN A 545 22.42 -25.67 18.40
N LEU A 546 21.48 -25.19 19.20
CA LEU A 546 20.31 -25.92 19.67
C LEU A 546 19.09 -24.99 19.65
N VAL A 547 17.89 -25.55 19.52
CA VAL A 547 16.66 -24.78 19.80
C VAL A 547 16.48 -24.60 21.30
N PRO A 548 15.76 -23.56 21.76
CA PRO A 548 15.61 -23.25 23.18
C PRO A 548 15.16 -24.44 24.04
N VAL A 549 14.17 -25.21 23.58
CA VAL A 549 13.68 -26.40 24.30
C VAL A 549 14.79 -27.43 24.54
N SER A 550 15.63 -27.69 23.53
CA SER A 550 16.78 -28.61 23.66
C SER A 550 17.89 -28.03 24.52
N ARG A 551 18.05 -26.70 24.51
CA ARG A 551 19.04 -26.00 25.30
C ARG A 551 18.70 -26.04 26.79
N GLU A 552 17.44 -25.85 27.14
CA GLU A 552 16.93 -25.90 28.52
C GLU A 552 17.05 -27.32 29.11
N ALA A 553 16.81 -28.34 28.29
CA ALA A 553 16.95 -29.75 28.69
C ALA A 553 18.40 -30.29 28.61
N LEU A 554 19.38 -29.46 28.23
CA LEU A 554 20.75 -29.93 27.97
C LEU A 554 21.51 -30.22 29.27
N THR A 555 21.79 -31.51 29.50
CA THR A 555 22.71 -31.97 30.55
C THR A 555 24.14 -32.11 30.02
N VAL A 556 25.12 -32.15 30.93
CA VAL A 556 26.52 -32.39 30.58
C VAL A 556 26.70 -33.76 29.90
N GLY A 557 25.98 -34.79 30.34
CA GLY A 557 25.99 -36.11 29.71
C GLY A 557 25.49 -36.05 28.26
N ALA A 558 24.38 -35.33 28.02
CA ALA A 558 23.85 -35.12 26.68
C ALA A 558 24.81 -34.31 25.79
N LEU A 559 25.51 -33.31 26.34
CA LEU A 559 26.53 -32.56 25.62
C LEU A 559 27.74 -33.42 25.22
N LYS A 560 28.20 -34.32 26.10
CA LYS A 560 29.25 -35.30 25.78
C LYS A 560 28.78 -36.25 24.69
N GLN A 561 27.56 -36.76 24.79
CA GLN A 561 26.97 -37.63 23.78
C GLN A 561 26.87 -36.93 22.41
N LEU A 562 26.45 -35.66 22.39
CA LEU A 562 26.45 -34.84 21.17
C LEU A 562 27.85 -34.71 20.55
N PHE A 563 28.88 -34.45 21.36
CA PHE A 563 30.26 -34.41 20.88
C PHE A 563 30.69 -35.77 20.29
N THR A 564 30.38 -36.86 20.99
CA THR A 564 30.70 -38.22 20.52
C THR A 564 30.01 -38.53 19.19
N ASP A 565 28.71 -38.26 19.07
CA ASP A 565 27.92 -38.58 17.88
C ASP A 565 28.26 -37.69 16.67
N LEU A 566 28.74 -36.47 16.89
CA LEU A 566 29.05 -35.52 15.82
C LEU A 566 30.53 -35.47 15.44
N TYR A 567 31.45 -35.72 16.37
CA TYR A 567 32.90 -35.62 16.14
C TYR A 567 33.69 -36.91 16.35
N LEU A 568 33.22 -37.88 17.14
CA LEU A 568 34.01 -39.10 17.37
C LEU A 568 33.57 -40.23 16.42
N LYS A 569 32.29 -40.63 16.49
CA LYS A 569 31.74 -41.73 15.69
C LYS A 569 31.84 -41.51 14.18
N PRO A 570 31.45 -40.35 13.60
CA PRO A 570 31.48 -40.16 12.15
C PRO A 570 32.89 -40.22 11.55
N TYR A 571 33.91 -39.98 12.37
CA TYR A 571 35.31 -40.04 11.96
C TYR A 571 36.01 -41.29 12.44
N GLY A 572 35.29 -42.28 13.00
CA GLY A 572 35.85 -43.56 13.43
C GLY A 572 36.84 -43.47 14.59
N ILE A 573 36.69 -42.48 15.48
CA ILE A 573 37.51 -42.37 16.69
C ILE A 573 36.86 -43.23 17.77
N ALA A 574 37.60 -44.23 18.25
CA ALA A 574 37.13 -45.17 19.29
C ALA A 574 37.24 -44.53 20.68
N ALA A 575 36.30 -43.64 21.00
CA ALA A 575 36.12 -43.05 22.31
C ALA A 575 34.63 -42.82 22.59
N GLU A 576 34.20 -43.12 23.80
CA GLU A 576 32.81 -42.99 24.25
C GLU A 576 32.59 -41.70 25.05
N HIS A 577 31.33 -41.33 25.27
CA HIS A 577 31.01 -40.11 26.04
C HIS A 577 31.54 -40.18 27.49
N ALA A 578 31.71 -41.37 28.07
CA ALA A 578 32.25 -41.58 29.41
C ALA A 578 33.74 -41.17 29.53
N ASP A 579 34.48 -41.22 28.43
CA ASP A 579 35.90 -40.85 28.36
C ASP A 579 36.10 -39.32 28.40
N LEU A 580 35.01 -38.57 28.23
CA LEU A 580 35.01 -37.11 28.17
C LEU A 580 34.76 -36.49 29.55
N VAL A 581 35.47 -35.40 29.82
CA VAL A 581 35.35 -34.59 31.04
C VAL A 581 35.02 -33.15 30.65
N VAL A 582 33.91 -32.63 31.17
CA VAL A 582 33.48 -31.25 30.93
C VAL A 582 33.75 -30.42 32.18
N LYS A 583 34.26 -29.21 32.00
CA LYS A 583 34.59 -28.27 33.07
C LYS A 583 33.98 -26.89 32.82
N ALA A 584 33.46 -26.27 33.87
CA ALA A 584 33.13 -24.85 33.92
C ALA A 584 34.22 -24.13 34.73
N GLY A 585 35.10 -23.39 34.04
CA GLY A 585 36.30 -22.84 34.66
C GLY A 585 37.21 -23.97 35.20
N THR A 586 37.43 -23.99 36.52
CA THR A 586 38.21 -25.03 37.21
C THR A 586 37.38 -26.21 37.73
N ARG A 587 36.04 -26.07 37.78
CA ARG A 587 35.13 -27.09 38.33
C ARG A 587 34.82 -28.15 37.27
N VAL A 588 34.98 -29.43 37.64
CA VAL A 588 34.51 -30.57 36.84
C VAL A 588 33.01 -30.76 37.09
N LEU A 589 32.25 -30.92 36.01
CA LEU A 589 30.80 -31.13 36.06
C LEU A 589 30.45 -32.62 35.97
N LYS A 590 29.36 -33.01 36.64
CA LYS A 590 28.77 -34.36 36.56
C LYS A 590 27.81 -34.43 35.38
N ASP A 591 27.51 -35.64 34.91
CA ASP A 591 26.69 -35.83 33.70
C ASP A 591 25.25 -35.34 33.85
N GLU A 592 24.73 -35.34 35.08
CA GLU A 592 23.37 -34.86 35.40
C GLU A 592 23.30 -33.35 35.62
N ASP A 593 24.45 -32.67 35.73
CA ASP A 593 24.48 -31.21 35.91
C ASP A 593 23.91 -30.54 34.63
N PRO A 594 23.03 -29.52 34.78
CA PRO A 594 22.57 -28.73 33.65
C PRO A 594 23.71 -27.89 33.07
N VAL A 595 23.70 -27.68 31.76
CA VAL A 595 24.67 -26.81 31.09
C VAL A 595 24.24 -25.36 31.26
N GLU A 596 24.69 -24.68 32.31
CA GLU A 596 24.33 -23.26 32.53
C GLU A 596 25.33 -22.28 31.89
N ALA A 597 26.61 -22.64 31.86
CA ALA A 597 27.65 -21.78 31.31
C ALA A 597 27.65 -21.78 29.77
N PRO A 598 27.73 -20.61 29.11
CA PRO A 598 27.78 -20.53 27.64
C PRO A 598 29.10 -21.03 27.06
N VAL A 599 30.17 -21.06 27.88
CA VAL A 599 31.49 -21.53 27.50
C VAL A 599 31.99 -22.56 28.52
N LEU A 600 32.26 -23.77 28.04
CA LEU A 600 32.78 -24.90 28.81
C LEU A 600 34.14 -25.34 28.25
N SER A 601 34.89 -26.13 29.01
CA SER A 601 36.11 -26.80 28.55
C SER A 601 35.88 -28.31 28.50
N LEU A 602 36.27 -28.94 27.40
CA LEU A 602 36.20 -30.39 27.21
C LEU A 602 37.60 -30.96 27.22
N GLY A 603 37.78 -32.00 28.02
CA GLY A 603 39.01 -32.78 28.09
C GLY A 603 38.74 -34.27 28.07
N ILE A 604 39.83 -35.03 28.06
CA ILE A 604 39.81 -36.51 28.07
C ILE A 604 40.19 -36.98 29.47
N ARG A 605 39.46 -37.96 30.01
CA ARG A 605 39.72 -38.53 31.34
C ARG A 605 41.08 -39.25 31.35
N LYS A 606 41.98 -38.85 32.25
CA LYS A 606 43.36 -39.37 32.33
C LYS A 606 43.49 -40.84 32.73
N ALA A 607 42.44 -41.46 33.28
CA ALA A 607 42.52 -42.75 33.97
C ALA A 607 42.55 -43.98 33.05
N ASP A 608 42.13 -43.84 31.79
CA ASP A 608 41.94 -44.96 30.85
C ASP A 608 42.89 -44.88 29.63
N ARG A 609 44.13 -44.44 29.86
CA ARG A 609 45.17 -44.42 28.83
C ARG A 609 45.50 -45.81 28.25
N ASP A 610 45.15 -46.88 28.97
CA ASP A 610 45.36 -48.26 28.54
C ASP A 610 44.15 -48.87 27.81
N SER A 611 42.95 -48.26 27.89
CA SER A 611 41.73 -48.72 27.19
C SER A 611 41.27 -47.80 26.06
N LEU A 612 41.75 -46.56 26.01
CA LEU A 612 41.64 -45.71 24.83
C LEU A 612 42.42 -46.37 23.68
N ALA A 613 41.80 -46.52 22.51
CA ALA A 613 42.52 -46.95 21.30
C ALA A 613 43.81 -46.11 21.18
N SER A 614 44.91 -46.73 20.78
CA SER A 614 46.27 -46.16 20.78
C SER A 614 46.45 -44.79 20.09
N GLU A 615 45.40 -44.28 19.46
CA GLU A 615 45.29 -43.02 18.73
C GLU A 615 45.10 -41.77 19.63
N LEU A 616 44.85 -41.90 20.94
CA LEU A 616 44.57 -40.76 21.86
C LEU A 616 45.54 -40.63 23.05
N ALA A 617 46.70 -41.30 22.98
CA ALA A 617 47.63 -41.44 24.11
C ALA A 617 48.21 -40.09 24.63
N GLU A 618 48.39 -39.08 23.77
CA GLU A 618 49.08 -37.83 24.12
C GLU A 618 48.16 -36.63 24.46
N GLY A 619 46.83 -36.82 24.46
CA GLY A 619 45.87 -35.88 25.05
C GLY A 619 45.12 -34.95 24.06
N GLU A 620 44.48 -33.90 24.59
CA GLU A 620 43.48 -33.08 23.86
C GLU A 620 43.98 -32.44 22.55
N LYS A 621 45.28 -32.08 22.46
CA LYS A 621 45.87 -31.45 21.26
C LYS A 621 45.97 -32.43 20.09
N GLU A 622 46.28 -33.69 20.36
CA GLU A 622 46.40 -34.74 19.35
C GLU A 622 45.02 -35.12 18.82
N LEU A 623 44.01 -35.21 19.69
CA LEU A 623 42.61 -35.39 19.27
C LEU A 623 42.17 -34.30 18.27
N VAL A 624 42.49 -33.02 18.53
CA VAL A 624 42.18 -31.93 17.60
C VAL A 624 42.91 -32.10 16.27
N ALA A 625 44.18 -32.51 16.28
CA ALA A 625 44.96 -32.74 15.06
C ALA A 625 44.40 -33.92 14.25
N LEU A 626 44.04 -35.01 14.92
CA LEU A 626 43.43 -36.21 14.32
C LEU A 626 42.09 -35.88 13.69
N LEU A 627 41.20 -35.19 14.41
CA LEU A 627 39.90 -34.73 13.92
C LEU A 627 40.08 -33.87 12.66
N ARG A 628 40.97 -32.87 12.68
CA ARG A 628 41.27 -32.04 11.50
C ARG A 628 41.71 -32.87 10.31
N SER A 629 42.64 -33.80 10.53
CA SER A 629 43.13 -34.68 9.45
C SER A 629 42.01 -35.52 8.84
N ARG A 630 41.12 -36.10 9.66
CA ARG A 630 39.99 -36.91 9.18
C ARG A 630 38.91 -36.07 8.51
N ILE A 631 38.63 -34.87 9.01
CA ILE A 631 37.70 -33.90 8.41
C ILE A 631 38.21 -33.45 7.02
N GLU A 632 39.50 -33.13 6.89
CA GLU A 632 40.10 -32.74 5.60
C GLU A 632 40.07 -33.88 4.57
N ARG A 633 40.25 -35.13 5.01
CA ARG A 633 40.21 -36.31 4.12
C ARG A 633 38.80 -36.64 3.63
N ARG A 634 37.75 -36.26 4.37
CA ARG A 634 36.34 -36.50 3.99
C ARG A 634 35.98 -35.94 2.61
N PHE A 635 36.67 -34.87 2.18
CA PHE A 635 36.35 -34.15 0.94
C PHE A 635 37.37 -34.36 -0.18
N ARG A 636 38.39 -35.21 0.00
CA ARG A 636 39.31 -35.56 -1.10
C ARG A 636 38.76 -36.80 -1.83
N PRO A 637 38.56 -36.75 -3.16
CA PRO A 637 38.28 -37.96 -3.93
C PRO A 637 39.48 -38.90 -3.80
N GLY A 638 39.20 -40.16 -3.46
CA GLY A 638 40.19 -41.23 -3.43
C GLY A 638 40.66 -41.64 -4.83
#